data_AF-A0AB38BM65-F1
#
_entry.id   AF-A0AB38BM65-F1
#
_cell.length_a   1.000
_cell.length_b   1.000
_cell.length_c   1.000
_cell.angle_alpha   90.00
_cell.angle_beta   90.00
_cell.angle_gamma   90.00
#
_symmetry.space_group_name_H-M   'P 1'
#
loop_
_entity.id
_entity.type
_entity.pdbx_description
1 polymer ?
#
loop_
_entity_poly.entity_id
_entity_poly.type
_entity_poly.pdbx_seq_one_letter_code
_entity_poly.pdbx_strand_id
1 'polypeptide(L)'
;MLKKVLFQLHWFFGITAGLVLTLMGMTGALYSFEDEILDALNPDVLLVEPRGATLPPVELVRRLEAATGLTVAILRVETTGNRAAQVFFTPKTGERRGPKRNFDPYTGELKGNAVGEGFFDFVLKLHRYLAMGEAGKQVTAACTLILVFFCLSGLYLRWPRAARNWRVWLAVDWAKKGRSFNWDLHSIFGTWCLLFYLLFALTGLTWSYDWVSNGLNKLIGDSPLEEGVAPPAKAAGRLPLAVDYVAVWDSIQKAAGPDLLAYNLRLPAAGGQPATVFYLLKDSPHPRALNTITLDPANGQVSSVVRYAERSFGAQLLASNYALHVGSYFGLVGRVIMTGASLLMPLFFITGWLLYLDRRRKKRDIERARGEVQGDDHDDDGSWLVCFASQSGFAEQLAWQTAGQLQSSGLSVRVKRLGDLSEDELYRSHNALFVVSTFGDGEAPDSARRFERKLLGRPLSLDQLDYAVLALGDRQYPHFCGFAHRLHGWLTERGGRSLFPLVEVDSADPAALQHWQQQLAQLTGCVPAAHWQTPVFDNWTLARRVLLNAGSGGSKVYLLDLTPPTSAHWQAGDLVEVTPRHTLRVIEPFLAGLGVDPGAWVSVDGLQEPLAQALESRQLPHSRSHLVGLHAQALIDALVPVSVREYSIASIAQDGCLQLIVRQEVHADGSLGLGSGWLTEHCAVGGAVSLRVRRNSSFHLPAEPVPLILLGNGTGLAGLRSLLKARIAQGQVRNWLLFGERNRAHDFYCSAELQGWLQAGHLTRLDLAFSRDQAEKIYVQDRLREAADELRVWLDEGAAIYICGSLLGMAAGVDQVLNEVLGEQAVSELIEEGRYRRDVY
;
A
#
# COMPACT_ATOMS: atom_id res chain seq x y z
N MET A 1 -15.77 8.68 4.45
CA MET A 1 -14.96 8.01 5.49
C MET A 1 -14.68 6.53 5.20
N LEU A 2 -15.65 5.71 4.76
CA LEU A 2 -15.48 4.26 4.56
C LEU A 2 -14.31 3.86 3.65
N LYS A 3 -14.15 4.50 2.48
CA LYS A 3 -13.03 4.20 1.54
C LYS A 3 -11.65 4.43 2.17
N LYS A 4 -11.51 5.45 3.03
CA LYS A 4 -10.27 5.76 3.75
C LYS A 4 -9.96 4.72 4.84
N VAL A 5 -11.00 4.27 5.56
CA VAL A 5 -10.89 3.20 6.56
C VAL A 5 -10.56 1.87 5.89
N LEU A 6 -11.25 1.52 4.81
CA LEU A 6 -10.96 0.31 4.04
C LEU A 6 -9.55 0.33 3.46
N PHE A 7 -9.08 1.47 2.94
CA PHE A 7 -7.71 1.62 2.47
C PHE A 7 -6.69 1.42 3.62
N GLN A 8 -6.97 1.97 4.81
CA GLN A 8 -6.15 1.80 6.00
C GLN A 8 -6.17 0.37 6.57
N LEU A 9 -7.28 -0.34 6.47
CA LEU A 9 -7.36 -1.75 6.86
C LEU A 9 -6.69 -2.66 5.83
N HIS A 10 -6.86 -2.37 4.53
CA HIS A 10 -6.28 -3.13 3.43
C HIS A 10 -4.75 -3.14 3.49
N TRP A 11 -4.11 -1.97 3.59
CA TRP A 11 -2.64 -1.96 3.69
C TRP A 11 -2.14 -2.49 5.05
N PHE A 12 -2.89 -2.31 6.14
CA PHE A 12 -2.54 -2.84 7.47
C PHE A 12 -2.53 -4.38 7.47
N PHE A 13 -3.63 -5.00 7.02
CA PHE A 13 -3.68 -6.44 6.87
C PHE A 13 -2.70 -6.92 5.81
N GLY A 14 -2.47 -6.15 4.75
CA GLY A 14 -1.52 -6.48 3.68
C GLY A 14 -0.10 -6.67 4.22
N ILE A 15 0.27 -5.87 5.22
CA ILE A 15 1.54 -5.98 5.92
C ILE A 15 1.55 -7.13 6.93
N THR A 16 0.46 -7.32 7.70
CA THR A 16 0.45 -8.27 8.82
C THR A 16 0.16 -9.72 8.42
N ALA A 17 -0.76 -9.94 7.48
CA ALA A 17 -1.17 -11.27 7.00
C ALA A 17 -0.51 -11.66 5.67
N GLY A 18 0.03 -10.69 4.91
CA GLY A 18 0.58 -10.93 3.57
C GLY A 18 1.72 -11.94 3.52
N LEU A 19 2.55 -12.02 4.56
CA LEU A 19 3.64 -13.00 4.65
C LEU A 19 3.11 -14.44 4.80
N VAL A 20 2.12 -14.65 5.66
CA VAL A 20 1.52 -15.98 5.87
C VAL A 20 0.80 -16.44 4.61
N LEU A 21 0.05 -15.55 3.96
CA LEU A 21 -0.60 -15.84 2.68
C LEU A 21 0.40 -16.18 1.58
N THR A 22 1.54 -15.48 1.55
CA THR A 22 2.64 -15.79 0.62
C THR A 22 3.15 -17.22 0.82
N LEU A 23 3.39 -17.61 2.08
CA LEU A 23 3.82 -18.98 2.42
C LEU A 23 2.77 -20.03 2.02
N MET A 24 1.49 -19.76 2.30
CA MET A 24 0.39 -20.64 1.89
C MET A 24 0.31 -20.77 0.36
N GLY A 25 0.47 -19.66 -0.38
CA GLY A 25 0.47 -19.66 -1.84
C GLY A 25 1.62 -20.48 -2.43
N MET A 26 2.83 -20.35 -1.89
CA MET A 26 3.99 -21.13 -2.34
C MET A 26 3.85 -22.62 -2.02
N THR A 27 3.42 -22.96 -0.81
CA THR A 27 3.24 -24.37 -0.40
C THR A 27 2.10 -25.05 -1.16
N GLY A 28 1.00 -24.34 -1.44
CA GLY A 28 -0.11 -24.86 -2.25
C GLY A 28 0.29 -25.10 -3.70
N ALA A 29 1.04 -24.17 -4.30
CA ALA A 29 1.59 -24.31 -5.65
C ALA A 29 2.49 -25.56 -5.76
N LEU A 30 3.38 -25.76 -4.78
CA LEU A 30 4.27 -26.92 -4.73
C LEU A 30 3.48 -28.23 -4.56
N TYR A 31 2.51 -28.26 -3.64
CA TYR A 31 1.72 -29.46 -3.35
C TYR A 31 0.81 -29.87 -4.52
N SER A 32 0.45 -28.94 -5.41
CA SER A 32 -0.43 -29.20 -6.54
C SER A 32 0.13 -30.19 -7.56
N PHE A 33 1.45 -30.38 -7.57
CA PHE A 33 2.18 -31.30 -8.45
C PHE A 33 2.91 -32.40 -7.67
N GLU A 34 2.44 -32.73 -6.45
CA GLU A 34 3.03 -33.80 -5.62
C GLU A 34 3.20 -35.10 -6.41
N ASP A 35 2.14 -35.56 -7.09
CA ASP A 35 2.15 -36.82 -7.83
C ASP A 35 3.24 -36.86 -8.90
N GLU A 36 3.31 -35.84 -9.77
CA GLU A 36 4.31 -35.79 -10.85
C GLU A 36 5.74 -35.66 -10.33
N ILE A 37 5.94 -34.91 -9.24
CA ILE A 37 7.26 -34.74 -8.63
C ILE A 37 7.70 -36.06 -7.99
N LEU A 38 6.80 -36.76 -7.28
CA LEU A 38 7.11 -38.06 -6.69
C LEU A 38 7.38 -39.13 -7.74
N ASP A 39 6.58 -39.16 -8.81
CA ASP A 39 6.78 -40.10 -9.92
C ASP A 39 8.14 -39.87 -10.60
N ALA A 40 8.53 -38.60 -10.82
CA ALA A 40 9.84 -38.25 -11.40
C ALA A 40 11.03 -38.60 -10.48
N LEU A 41 10.86 -38.49 -9.15
CA LEU A 41 11.88 -38.86 -8.17
C LEU A 41 11.98 -40.38 -7.96
N ASN A 42 10.92 -41.13 -8.25
CA ASN A 42 10.80 -42.56 -7.90
C ASN A 42 10.31 -43.43 -9.08
N PRO A 43 10.94 -43.38 -10.27
CA PRO A 43 10.46 -44.13 -11.43
C PRO A 43 10.43 -45.64 -11.17
N ASP A 44 11.44 -46.19 -10.50
CA ASP A 44 11.53 -47.65 -10.26
C ASP A 44 10.45 -48.18 -9.29
N VAL A 45 9.99 -47.32 -8.38
CA VAL A 45 9.07 -47.69 -7.29
C VAL A 45 7.61 -47.36 -7.64
N LEU A 46 7.36 -46.22 -8.28
CA LEU A 46 6.01 -45.72 -8.55
C LEU A 46 5.53 -45.97 -9.98
N LEU A 47 6.44 -46.28 -10.92
CA LEU A 47 6.07 -46.61 -12.30
C LEU A 47 6.28 -48.10 -12.61
N VAL A 48 5.45 -48.66 -13.47
CA VAL A 48 5.44 -50.06 -13.90
C VAL A 48 5.27 -50.14 -15.42
N GLU A 49 5.76 -51.22 -16.03
CA GLU A 49 5.53 -51.46 -17.45
C GLU A 49 4.11 -52.02 -17.69
N PRO A 50 3.29 -51.39 -18.55
CA PRO A 50 1.96 -51.90 -18.87
C PRO A 50 2.03 -53.24 -19.61
N ARG A 51 1.37 -54.30 -19.11
CA ARG A 51 1.42 -55.66 -19.66
C ARG A 51 0.07 -56.25 -20.10
N GLY A 52 -0.89 -55.39 -20.46
CA GLY A 52 -2.24 -55.79 -20.86
C GLY A 52 -3.28 -55.53 -19.78
N ALA A 53 -4.03 -56.55 -19.34
CA ALA A 53 -5.00 -56.42 -18.27
C ALA A 53 -4.34 -56.63 -16.89
N THR A 54 -4.71 -55.81 -15.91
CA THR A 54 -4.29 -56.00 -14.51
C THR A 54 -4.86 -57.30 -13.93
N LEU A 55 -4.20 -57.87 -12.94
CA LEU A 55 -4.70 -59.05 -12.24
C LEU A 55 -6.03 -58.74 -11.52
N PRO A 56 -6.97 -59.70 -11.47
CA PRO A 56 -8.22 -59.51 -10.73
C PRO A 56 -7.92 -59.38 -9.23
N PRO A 57 -8.77 -58.68 -8.45
CA PRO A 57 -8.55 -58.44 -7.03
C PRO A 57 -8.25 -59.71 -6.21
N VAL A 58 -8.90 -60.84 -6.55
CA VAL A 58 -8.68 -62.12 -5.89
C VAL A 58 -7.22 -62.58 -5.97
N GLU A 59 -6.59 -62.43 -7.13
CA GLU A 59 -5.22 -62.87 -7.35
C GLU A 59 -4.22 -61.87 -6.77
N LEU A 60 -4.53 -60.57 -6.85
CA LEU A 60 -3.73 -59.51 -6.20
C LEU A 60 -3.70 -59.70 -4.69
N VAL A 61 -4.86 -59.85 -4.05
CA VAL A 61 -4.94 -60.07 -2.60
C VAL A 61 -4.21 -61.34 -2.21
N ARG A 62 -4.47 -62.46 -2.90
CA ARG A 62 -3.78 -63.73 -2.65
C ARG A 62 -2.27 -63.58 -2.66
N ARG A 63 -1.70 -62.91 -3.68
CA ARG A 63 -0.25 -62.71 -3.81
C ARG A 63 0.30 -61.78 -2.72
N LEU A 64 -0.39 -60.68 -2.43
CA LEU A 64 0.03 -59.70 -1.44
C LEU A 64 -0.01 -60.27 -0.02
N GLU A 65 -1.08 -60.99 0.34
CA GLU A 65 -1.19 -61.65 1.65
C GLU A 65 -0.19 -62.79 1.79
N ALA A 66 0.04 -63.58 0.73
CA ALA A 66 1.08 -64.62 0.73
C ALA A 66 2.50 -64.05 0.89
N ALA A 67 2.79 -62.91 0.24
CA ALA A 67 4.10 -62.27 0.31
C ALA A 67 4.37 -61.54 1.63
N THR A 68 3.32 -61.06 2.33
CA THR A 68 3.47 -60.23 3.53
C THR A 68 3.03 -60.90 4.83
N GLY A 69 2.16 -61.90 4.76
CA GLY A 69 1.46 -62.48 5.92
C GLY A 69 0.44 -61.53 6.57
N LEU A 70 0.12 -60.39 5.93
CA LEU A 70 -0.80 -59.38 6.45
C LEU A 70 -2.12 -59.39 5.67
N THR A 71 -3.23 -59.13 6.36
CA THR A 71 -4.55 -59.04 5.74
C THR A 71 -4.76 -57.70 5.04
N VAL A 72 -5.26 -57.72 3.80
CA VAL A 72 -5.57 -56.52 3.02
C VAL A 72 -6.79 -55.80 3.60
N ALA A 73 -6.68 -54.48 3.78
CA ALA A 73 -7.80 -53.62 4.22
C ALA A 73 -8.26 -52.67 3.10
N ILE A 74 -7.32 -52.11 2.34
CA ILE A 74 -7.61 -51.21 1.22
C ILE A 74 -6.74 -51.59 0.04
N LEU A 75 -7.37 -51.72 -1.13
CA LEU A 75 -6.69 -51.98 -2.40
C LEU A 75 -7.01 -50.85 -3.38
N ARG A 76 -5.99 -50.11 -3.82
CA ARG A 76 -6.12 -49.03 -4.82
C ARG A 76 -5.34 -49.43 -6.06
N VAL A 77 -6.04 -49.58 -7.19
CA VAL A 77 -5.48 -50.06 -8.45
C VAL A 77 -6.00 -49.20 -9.60
N GLU A 78 -5.09 -48.76 -10.46
CA GLU A 78 -5.42 -48.26 -11.80
C GLU A 78 -5.42 -49.46 -12.75
N THR A 79 -6.52 -49.68 -13.45
CA THR A 79 -6.72 -50.85 -14.33
C THR A 79 -6.01 -50.68 -15.68
N THR A 80 -5.70 -49.45 -16.03
CA THR A 80 -4.94 -49.09 -17.23
C THR A 80 -3.96 -47.99 -16.88
N GLY A 81 -2.68 -48.21 -17.10
CA GLY A 81 -1.66 -47.18 -16.87
C GLY A 81 -0.29 -47.77 -16.58
N ASN A 82 0.64 -46.90 -16.26
CA ASN A 82 2.01 -47.25 -15.88
C ASN A 82 2.29 -46.96 -14.41
N ARG A 83 1.25 -46.83 -13.56
CA ARG A 83 1.41 -46.48 -12.14
C ARG A 83 1.31 -47.71 -11.24
N ALA A 84 2.20 -47.80 -10.25
CA ALA A 84 2.18 -48.84 -9.24
C ALA A 84 0.91 -48.71 -8.38
N ALA A 85 0.30 -49.85 -8.07
CA ALA A 85 -0.87 -49.91 -7.22
C ALA A 85 -0.47 -49.83 -5.74
N GLN A 86 -1.43 -49.49 -4.88
CA GLN A 86 -1.21 -49.26 -3.45
C GLN A 86 -2.09 -50.18 -2.62
N VAL A 87 -1.49 -50.84 -1.64
CA VAL A 87 -2.20 -51.66 -0.65
C VAL A 87 -1.99 -51.09 0.75
N PHE A 88 -3.07 -51.02 1.53
CA PHE A 88 -3.01 -50.79 2.97
C PHE A 88 -3.50 -52.04 3.69
N PHE A 89 -2.71 -52.51 4.63
CA PHE A 89 -3.05 -53.68 5.44
C PHE A 89 -3.85 -53.31 6.68
N THR A 90 -4.49 -54.29 7.31
CA THR A 90 -5.23 -54.11 8.56
C THR A 90 -4.30 -53.57 9.65
N PRO A 91 -4.68 -52.47 10.34
CA PRO A 91 -3.86 -51.90 11.41
C PRO A 91 -3.68 -52.89 12.57
N LYS A 92 -2.53 -52.81 13.23
CA LYS A 92 -2.34 -53.48 14.52
C LYS A 92 -3.24 -52.84 15.57
N THR A 93 -3.56 -53.58 16.63
CA THR A 93 -4.35 -53.07 17.76
C THR A 93 -3.69 -51.82 18.35
N GLY A 94 -4.38 -50.67 18.31
CA GLY A 94 -3.87 -49.38 18.79
C GLY A 94 -3.40 -48.41 17.70
N GLU A 95 -3.22 -48.88 16.46
CA GLU A 95 -2.85 -48.04 15.32
C GLU A 95 -4.07 -47.58 14.52
N ARG A 96 -4.04 -46.34 14.02
CA ARG A 96 -5.15 -45.77 13.22
C ARG A 96 -5.14 -46.22 11.76
N ARG A 97 -3.97 -46.60 11.22
CA ARG A 97 -3.78 -47.06 9.83
C ARG A 97 -2.69 -48.14 9.81
N GLY A 98 -2.91 -49.20 9.04
CA GLY A 98 -1.90 -50.22 8.85
C GLY A 98 -0.85 -49.82 7.80
N PRO A 99 0.18 -50.67 7.61
CA PRO A 99 1.29 -50.35 6.72
C PRO A 99 0.82 -50.20 5.27
N LYS A 100 1.38 -49.20 4.56
CA LYS A 100 1.20 -48.98 3.12
C LYS A 100 2.34 -49.67 2.36
N ARG A 101 2.02 -50.35 1.27
CA ARG A 101 3.01 -50.86 0.29
C ARG A 101 2.59 -50.51 -1.14
N ASN A 102 3.58 -50.29 -2.00
CA ASN A 102 3.39 -50.19 -3.44
C ASN A 102 3.60 -51.57 -4.06
N PHE A 103 2.89 -51.89 -5.14
CA PHE A 103 3.05 -53.16 -5.85
C PHE A 103 2.71 -53.01 -7.33
N ASP A 104 3.18 -53.95 -8.14
CA ASP A 104 2.88 -54.01 -9.57
C ASP A 104 1.47 -54.62 -9.79
N PRO A 105 0.52 -53.88 -10.41
CA PRO A 105 -0.85 -54.37 -10.61
C PRO A 105 -0.98 -55.48 -11.68
N TYR A 106 0.05 -55.70 -12.50
CA TYR A 106 0.10 -56.73 -13.53
C TYR A 106 0.73 -58.04 -13.03
N THR A 107 1.64 -57.97 -12.05
CA THR A 107 2.34 -59.15 -11.53
C THR A 107 2.00 -59.48 -10.07
N GLY A 108 1.52 -58.51 -9.29
CA GLY A 108 1.32 -58.62 -7.84
C GLY A 108 2.62 -58.54 -7.02
N GLU A 109 3.74 -58.16 -7.63
CA GLU A 109 5.04 -58.05 -6.97
C GLU A 109 5.14 -56.77 -6.12
N LEU A 110 5.65 -56.88 -4.90
CA LEU A 110 5.83 -55.74 -4.00
C LEU A 110 6.99 -54.84 -4.46
N LYS A 111 6.78 -53.54 -4.38
CA LYS A 111 7.79 -52.51 -4.65
C LYS A 111 8.29 -51.85 -3.36
N GLY A 112 9.42 -51.15 -3.46
CA GLY A 112 10.04 -50.40 -2.37
C GLY A 112 9.20 -49.22 -1.85
N ASN A 113 9.76 -48.47 -0.90
CA ASN A 113 9.14 -47.22 -0.43
C ASN A 113 9.62 -46.04 -1.30
N ALA A 114 8.72 -45.10 -1.57
CA ALA A 114 9.06 -43.89 -2.31
C ALA A 114 9.80 -42.87 -1.43
N VAL A 115 10.82 -42.22 -1.99
CA VAL A 115 11.55 -41.10 -1.40
C VAL A 115 10.77 -39.81 -1.64
N GLY A 116 10.70 -38.95 -0.62
CA GLY A 116 10.04 -37.64 -0.72
C GLY A 116 8.62 -37.58 -0.16
N GLU A 117 7.95 -38.71 0.12
CA GLU A 117 6.61 -38.71 0.73
C GLU A 117 6.56 -37.91 2.06
N GLY A 118 7.58 -38.06 2.92
CA GLY A 118 7.67 -37.31 4.18
C GLY A 118 7.86 -35.80 4.01
N PHE A 119 8.47 -35.36 2.90
CA PHE A 119 8.60 -33.94 2.58
C PHE A 119 7.25 -33.34 2.20
N PHE A 120 6.48 -34.00 1.33
CA PHE A 120 5.15 -33.52 0.96
C PHE A 120 4.15 -33.59 2.12
N ASP A 121 4.28 -34.58 3.02
CA ASP A 121 3.56 -34.59 4.30
C ASP A 121 3.86 -33.35 5.14
N PHE A 122 5.13 -32.91 5.18
CA PHE A 122 5.52 -31.67 5.86
C PHE A 122 4.97 -30.43 5.14
N VAL A 123 5.06 -30.35 3.81
CA VAL A 123 4.51 -29.23 3.02
C VAL A 123 3.00 -29.10 3.27
N LEU A 124 2.27 -30.21 3.29
CA LEU A 124 0.83 -30.22 3.58
C LEU A 124 0.54 -29.78 5.02
N LYS A 125 1.36 -30.19 6.00
CA LYS A 125 1.27 -29.71 7.38
C LYS A 125 1.57 -28.22 7.48
N LEU A 126 2.53 -27.70 6.73
CA LEU A 126 2.84 -26.27 6.68
C LEU A 126 1.69 -25.48 6.04
N HIS A 127 1.13 -25.96 4.94
CA HIS A 127 0.01 -25.33 4.26
C HIS A 127 -1.26 -25.27 5.13
N ARG A 128 -1.62 -26.40 5.77
CA ARG A 128 -2.88 -26.51 6.53
C ARG A 128 -2.78 -26.06 7.99
N TYR A 129 -1.60 -26.20 8.60
CA TYR A 129 -1.41 -26.02 10.03
C TYR A 129 -0.22 -25.13 10.38
N LEU A 130 0.48 -24.54 9.40
CA LEU A 130 1.75 -23.82 9.61
C LEU A 130 2.79 -24.62 10.41
N ALA A 131 2.69 -25.96 10.38
CA ALA A 131 3.47 -26.86 11.24
C ALA A 131 3.34 -26.58 12.77
N MET A 132 2.29 -25.87 13.20
CA MET A 132 2.01 -25.48 14.59
C MET A 132 0.74 -26.13 15.18
N GLY A 133 0.27 -27.23 14.58
CA GLY A 133 -0.94 -27.94 15.04
C GLY A 133 -2.18 -27.05 15.01
N GLU A 134 -3.03 -27.14 16.04
CA GLU A 134 -4.32 -26.41 16.09
C GLU A 134 -4.16 -24.89 16.09
N ALA A 135 -3.11 -24.34 16.72
CA ALA A 135 -2.87 -22.89 16.69
C ALA A 135 -2.62 -22.39 15.27
N GLY A 136 -1.79 -23.11 14.51
CA GLY A 136 -1.54 -22.76 13.12
C GLY A 136 -2.76 -22.96 12.21
N LYS A 137 -3.62 -23.95 12.49
CA LYS A 137 -4.93 -24.09 11.82
C LYS A 137 -5.75 -22.79 11.94
N GLN A 138 -5.81 -22.19 13.14
CA GLN A 138 -6.55 -20.96 13.36
C GLN A 138 -5.93 -19.76 12.65
N VAL A 139 -4.60 -19.65 12.62
CA VAL A 139 -3.91 -18.58 11.87
C VAL A 139 -4.16 -18.71 10.37
N THR A 140 -4.04 -19.92 9.81
CA THR A 140 -4.38 -20.22 8.42
C THR A 140 -5.83 -19.85 8.11
N ALA A 141 -6.76 -20.19 9.00
CA ALA A 141 -8.17 -19.87 8.85
C ALA A 141 -8.44 -18.36 8.89
N ALA A 142 -7.82 -17.63 9.83
CA ALA A 142 -7.92 -16.17 9.90
C ALA A 142 -7.33 -15.49 8.66
N CYS A 143 -6.18 -15.97 8.17
CA CYS A 143 -5.58 -15.48 6.93
C CYS A 143 -6.50 -15.72 5.73
N THR A 144 -7.22 -16.85 5.72
CA THR A 144 -8.19 -17.17 4.65
C THR A 144 -9.37 -16.21 4.67
N LEU A 145 -9.87 -15.82 5.86
CA LEU A 145 -10.88 -14.75 5.99
C LEU A 145 -10.33 -13.38 5.56
N ILE A 146 -9.09 -13.07 5.92
CA ILE A 146 -8.41 -11.83 5.48
C ILE A 146 -8.24 -11.82 3.96
N LEU A 147 -7.99 -12.97 3.33
CA LEU A 147 -7.95 -13.10 1.87
C LEU A 147 -9.31 -12.77 1.23
N VAL A 148 -10.42 -13.24 1.82
CA VAL A 148 -11.78 -12.81 1.40
C VAL A 148 -11.92 -11.28 1.54
N PHE A 149 -11.46 -10.72 2.66
CA PHE A 149 -11.45 -9.28 2.87
C PHE A 149 -10.61 -8.55 1.81
N PHE A 150 -9.43 -9.03 1.42
CA PHE A 150 -8.63 -8.42 0.36
C PHE A 150 -9.31 -8.46 -0.99
N CYS A 151 -9.98 -9.57 -1.33
CA CYS A 151 -10.76 -9.66 -2.57
C CYS A 151 -11.86 -8.59 -2.59
N LEU A 152 -12.63 -8.46 -1.50
CA LEU A 152 -13.73 -7.51 -1.42
C LEU A 152 -13.25 -6.05 -1.33
N SER A 153 -12.30 -5.76 -0.44
CA SER A 153 -11.76 -4.42 -0.24
C SER A 153 -10.91 -3.96 -1.41
N GLY A 154 -10.11 -4.84 -2.02
CA GLY A 154 -9.35 -4.56 -3.24
C GLY A 154 -10.27 -4.23 -4.42
N LEU A 155 -11.34 -5.02 -4.61
CA LEU A 155 -12.35 -4.74 -5.64
C LEU A 155 -13.04 -3.39 -5.39
N TYR A 156 -13.42 -3.09 -4.15
CA TYR A 156 -14.05 -1.82 -3.78
C TYR A 156 -13.11 -0.62 -3.94
N LEU A 157 -11.87 -0.72 -3.48
CA LEU A 157 -10.86 0.34 -3.55
C LEU A 157 -10.45 0.64 -4.99
N ARG A 158 -10.36 -0.40 -5.82
CA ARG A 158 -10.01 -0.30 -7.23
C ARG A 158 -11.19 0.10 -8.11
N TRP A 159 -12.43 -0.01 -7.64
CA TRP A 159 -13.63 0.15 -8.45
C TRP A 159 -13.57 1.40 -9.35
N PRO A 160 -13.28 1.22 -10.65
CA PRO A 160 -12.96 2.33 -11.54
C PRO A 160 -14.26 3.03 -11.95
N ARG A 161 -14.20 4.37 -12.04
CA ARG A 161 -15.34 5.17 -12.53
C ARG A 161 -15.77 4.78 -13.96
N ALA A 162 -14.84 4.29 -14.78
CA ALA A 162 -15.07 3.75 -16.12
C ALA A 162 -15.11 2.21 -16.14
N ALA A 163 -15.97 1.60 -15.32
CA ALA A 163 -16.05 0.13 -15.15
C ALA A 163 -16.25 -0.66 -16.46
N ARG A 164 -16.73 -0.03 -17.54
CA ARG A 164 -16.93 -0.65 -18.86
C ARG A 164 -15.67 -0.78 -19.74
N ASN A 165 -14.57 -0.11 -19.40
CA ASN A 165 -13.34 -0.19 -20.20
C ASN A 165 -12.44 -1.33 -19.70
N TRP A 166 -12.44 -2.46 -20.39
CA TRP A 166 -11.69 -3.67 -19.99
C TRP A 166 -10.18 -3.47 -19.87
N ARG A 167 -9.59 -2.54 -20.64
CA ARG A 167 -8.15 -2.25 -20.57
C ARG A 167 -7.76 -1.67 -19.21
N VAL A 168 -8.62 -0.87 -18.60
CA VAL A 168 -8.40 -0.28 -17.26
C VAL A 168 -8.36 -1.37 -16.17
N TRP A 169 -9.07 -2.47 -16.39
CA TRP A 169 -9.09 -3.61 -15.47
C TRP A 169 -7.91 -4.56 -15.67
N LEU A 170 -7.53 -4.80 -16.92
CA LEU A 170 -6.72 -5.96 -17.29
C LEU A 170 -5.37 -5.64 -17.94
N ALA A 171 -5.08 -4.43 -18.40
CA ALA A 171 -3.84 -4.16 -19.14
C ALA A 171 -2.77 -3.48 -18.29
N VAL A 172 -1.61 -4.14 -18.14
CA VAL A 172 -0.41 -3.59 -17.47
C VAL A 172 0.36 -2.71 -18.44
N ASP A 173 0.64 -1.48 -18.03
CA ASP A 173 1.44 -0.54 -18.80
C ASP A 173 2.92 -0.63 -18.38
N TRP A 174 3.72 -1.31 -19.19
CA TRP A 174 5.16 -1.53 -18.95
C TRP A 174 6.02 -0.29 -19.17
N ALA A 175 5.46 0.80 -19.73
CA ALA A 175 6.18 2.06 -19.88
C ALA A 175 6.21 2.89 -18.57
N LYS A 176 5.30 2.60 -17.63
CA LYS A 176 5.22 3.25 -16.32
C LYS A 176 6.45 2.92 -15.46
N LYS A 177 6.90 3.87 -14.64
CA LYS A 177 8.03 3.70 -13.69
C LYS A 177 7.66 4.19 -12.29
N GLY A 178 8.26 3.58 -11.26
CA GLY A 178 8.08 4.01 -9.87
C GLY A 178 6.70 3.67 -9.29
N ARG A 179 6.04 4.63 -8.66
CA ARG A 179 4.77 4.43 -7.92
C ARG A 179 3.63 3.94 -8.81
N SER A 180 3.52 4.52 -10.00
CA SER A 180 2.50 4.20 -10.99
C SER A 180 2.55 2.73 -11.40
N PHE A 181 3.77 2.25 -11.68
CA PHE A 181 4.04 0.88 -12.07
C PHE A 181 3.72 -0.10 -10.95
N ASN A 182 4.14 0.20 -9.72
CA ASN A 182 3.82 -0.65 -8.56
C ASN A 182 2.32 -0.70 -8.27
N TRP A 183 1.60 0.40 -8.48
CA TRP A 183 0.15 0.46 -8.30
C TRP A 183 -0.57 -0.33 -9.38
N ASP A 184 -0.14 -0.21 -10.63
CA ASP A 184 -0.63 -1.01 -11.76
C ASP A 184 -0.39 -2.50 -11.48
N LEU A 185 0.82 -2.87 -11.08
CA LEU A 185 1.21 -4.25 -10.80
C LEU A 185 0.37 -4.85 -9.67
N HIS A 186 0.16 -4.11 -8.57
CA HIS A 186 -0.67 -4.55 -7.46
C HIS A 186 -2.17 -4.64 -7.82
N SER A 187 -2.68 -3.65 -8.55
CA SER A 187 -4.12 -3.55 -8.78
C SER A 187 -4.57 -4.44 -9.93
N ILE A 188 -3.84 -4.49 -11.05
CA ILE A 188 -4.16 -5.24 -12.28
C ILE A 188 -4.08 -6.73 -12.06
N PHE A 189 -2.93 -7.22 -11.57
CA PHE A 189 -2.81 -8.63 -11.21
C PHE A 189 -3.83 -9.00 -10.12
N GLY A 190 -4.21 -8.06 -9.26
CA GLY A 190 -5.24 -8.27 -8.24
C GLY A 190 -6.59 -8.63 -8.84
N THR A 191 -6.95 -8.02 -9.98
CA THR A 191 -8.18 -8.38 -10.71
C THR A 191 -8.04 -9.69 -11.47
N TRP A 192 -6.88 -9.97 -12.06
CA TRP A 192 -6.64 -11.28 -12.69
C TRP A 192 -6.78 -12.41 -11.68
N CYS A 193 -6.28 -12.19 -10.45
CA CYS A 193 -6.27 -13.18 -9.39
C CYS A 193 -7.57 -13.23 -8.57
N LEU A 194 -8.47 -12.26 -8.72
CA LEU A 194 -9.63 -12.07 -7.84
C LEU A 194 -10.49 -13.33 -7.70
N LEU A 195 -10.88 -13.93 -8.84
CA LEU A 195 -11.73 -15.11 -8.86
C LEU A 195 -11.02 -16.34 -8.29
N PHE A 196 -9.72 -16.49 -8.58
CA PHE A 196 -8.91 -17.59 -8.07
C PHE A 196 -8.71 -17.48 -6.56
N TYR A 197 -8.46 -16.28 -6.03
CA TYR A 197 -8.28 -16.05 -4.60
C TYR A 197 -9.58 -16.21 -3.83
N LEU A 198 -10.70 -15.80 -4.41
CA LEU A 198 -12.01 -16.11 -3.84
C LEU A 198 -12.27 -17.62 -3.83
N LEU A 199 -11.95 -18.33 -4.91
CA LEU A 199 -12.09 -19.79 -4.98
C LEU A 199 -11.19 -20.49 -3.94
N PHE A 200 -9.91 -20.13 -3.84
CA PHE A 200 -9.00 -20.64 -2.81
C PHE A 200 -9.55 -20.39 -1.41
N ALA A 201 -10.04 -19.18 -1.14
CA ALA A 201 -10.53 -18.81 0.17
C ALA A 201 -11.80 -19.60 0.55
N LEU A 202 -12.77 -19.68 -0.36
CA LEU A 202 -14.02 -20.40 -0.12
C LEU A 202 -13.80 -21.90 0.04
N THR A 203 -13.03 -22.51 -0.85
CA THR A 203 -12.73 -23.96 -0.79
C THR A 203 -11.85 -24.31 0.41
N GLY A 204 -10.88 -23.45 0.78
CA GLY A 204 -10.01 -23.63 1.94
C GLY A 204 -10.72 -23.44 3.30
N LEU A 205 -11.70 -22.55 3.37
CA LEU A 205 -12.53 -22.35 4.58
C LEU A 205 -13.30 -23.61 4.97
N THR A 206 -13.75 -24.42 3.99
CA THR A 206 -14.45 -25.68 4.26
C THR A 206 -13.58 -26.71 5.00
N TRP A 207 -12.26 -26.67 4.85
CA TRP A 207 -11.33 -27.54 5.57
C TRP A 207 -10.84 -26.93 6.89
N SER A 208 -11.01 -25.63 7.05
CA SER A 208 -10.57 -24.88 8.23
C SER A 208 -11.64 -24.91 9.32
N TYR A 209 -12.91 -24.83 8.95
CA TYR A 209 -14.03 -24.74 9.90
C TYR A 209 -15.16 -25.73 9.57
N ASP A 210 -15.43 -26.64 10.52
CA ASP A 210 -16.47 -27.66 10.38
C ASP A 210 -17.87 -27.04 10.24
N TRP A 211 -18.12 -25.89 10.89
CA TRP A 211 -19.39 -25.18 10.75
C TRP A 211 -19.61 -24.63 9.33
N VAL A 212 -18.54 -24.23 8.63
CA VAL A 212 -18.60 -23.79 7.23
C VAL A 212 -18.96 -24.98 6.34
N SER A 213 -18.26 -26.10 6.50
CA SER A 213 -18.52 -27.32 5.73
C SER A 213 -19.94 -27.86 5.97
N ASN A 214 -20.40 -27.90 7.22
CA ASN A 214 -21.74 -28.37 7.58
C ASN A 214 -22.83 -27.43 7.03
N GLY A 215 -22.61 -26.12 7.10
CA GLY A 215 -23.52 -25.13 6.52
C GLY A 215 -23.66 -25.29 5.01
N LEU A 216 -22.54 -25.43 4.30
CA LEU A 216 -22.52 -25.67 2.84
C LEU A 216 -23.20 -26.98 2.45
N ASN A 217 -22.92 -28.09 3.15
CA ASN A 217 -23.60 -29.37 2.91
C ASN A 217 -25.11 -29.26 3.11
N LYS A 218 -25.58 -28.50 4.11
CA LYS A 218 -27.01 -28.29 4.35
C LYS A 218 -27.70 -27.43 3.28
N LEU A 219 -26.96 -26.47 2.69
CA LEU A 219 -27.52 -25.53 1.72
C LEU A 219 -27.57 -26.09 0.30
N ILE A 220 -26.53 -26.83 -0.12
CA ILE A 220 -26.34 -27.24 -1.52
C ILE A 220 -26.01 -28.73 -1.70
N GLY A 221 -25.90 -29.49 -0.62
CA GLY A 221 -25.75 -30.94 -0.70
C GLY A 221 -27.06 -31.64 -1.02
N ASP A 222 -26.96 -32.86 -1.55
CA ASP A 222 -28.12 -33.73 -1.68
C ASP A 222 -28.62 -34.10 -0.27
N SER A 223 -29.93 -34.06 -0.06
CA SER A 223 -30.54 -34.64 1.14
C SER A 223 -30.00 -36.06 1.28
N PRO A 224 -29.56 -36.50 2.47
CA PRO A 224 -29.17 -37.88 2.66
C PRO A 224 -30.34 -38.74 2.17
N LEU A 225 -30.07 -39.62 1.21
CA LEU A 225 -31.06 -40.61 0.77
C LEU A 225 -31.51 -41.36 2.03
N GLU A 226 -32.76 -41.13 2.44
CA GLU A 226 -33.43 -41.97 3.42
C GLU A 226 -33.65 -43.34 2.78
N GLU A 227 -32.61 -44.17 2.78
CA GLU A 227 -32.72 -45.62 2.61
C GLU A 227 -31.82 -46.31 3.63
N GLY A 228 -32.40 -46.62 4.79
CA GLY A 228 -32.20 -47.90 5.46
C GLY A 228 -30.82 -48.28 5.99
N VAL A 229 -29.85 -47.37 6.18
CA VAL A 229 -28.65 -47.72 6.95
C VAL A 229 -28.90 -47.40 8.42
N ALA A 230 -29.36 -48.43 9.15
CA ALA A 230 -29.40 -48.41 10.61
C ALA A 230 -28.04 -47.95 11.16
N PRO A 231 -28.00 -47.21 12.30
CA PRO A 231 -26.74 -46.86 12.95
C PRO A 231 -25.90 -48.11 13.14
N PRO A 232 -24.55 -48.04 13.02
CA PRO A 232 -23.71 -49.22 13.14
C PRO A 232 -24.04 -49.91 14.45
N ALA A 233 -24.57 -51.13 14.36
CA ALA A 233 -24.90 -51.92 15.53
C ALA A 233 -23.64 -51.97 16.42
N LYS A 234 -23.77 -51.48 17.66
CA LYS A 234 -22.72 -51.63 18.67
C LYS A 234 -22.35 -53.10 18.74
N ALA A 235 -21.13 -53.40 18.29
CA ALA A 235 -20.40 -54.64 18.55
C ALA A 235 -21.28 -55.90 18.69
N ALA A 236 -22.00 -56.27 17.63
CA ALA A 236 -22.44 -57.65 17.49
C ALA A 236 -21.24 -58.46 16.99
N GLY A 237 -20.99 -59.61 17.62
CA GLY A 237 -19.79 -60.47 17.53
C GLY A 237 -18.97 -60.40 16.24
N ARG A 238 -17.63 -60.39 16.39
CA ARG A 238 -16.64 -60.50 15.30
C ARG A 238 -16.90 -61.75 14.47
N LEU A 239 -17.81 -61.66 13.51
CA LEU A 239 -17.85 -62.60 12.40
C LEU A 239 -16.53 -62.42 11.65
N PRO A 240 -15.79 -63.50 11.36
CA PRO A 240 -14.61 -63.41 10.52
C PRO A 240 -15.02 -62.77 9.19
N LEU A 241 -14.22 -61.81 8.72
CA LEU A 241 -14.47 -61.18 7.44
C LEU A 241 -14.27 -62.24 6.34
N ALA A 242 -15.37 -62.73 5.79
CA ALA A 242 -15.37 -63.54 4.59
C ALA A 242 -15.53 -62.60 3.39
N VAL A 243 -14.61 -62.68 2.43
CA VAL A 243 -14.67 -61.88 1.20
C VAL A 243 -14.65 -62.80 -0.01
N ASP A 244 -15.72 -62.76 -0.80
CA ASP A 244 -15.73 -63.36 -2.13
C ASP A 244 -15.23 -62.33 -3.15
N TYR A 245 -13.91 -62.30 -3.33
CA TYR A 245 -13.28 -61.36 -4.26
C TYR A 245 -13.69 -61.53 -5.72
N VAL A 246 -14.19 -62.72 -6.11
CA VAL A 246 -14.70 -62.94 -7.47
C VAL A 246 -16.04 -62.25 -7.62
N ALA A 247 -16.98 -62.49 -6.70
CA ALA A 247 -18.28 -61.84 -6.71
C ALA A 247 -18.18 -60.31 -6.56
N VAL A 248 -17.26 -59.83 -5.71
CA VAL A 248 -16.96 -58.39 -5.57
C VAL A 248 -16.45 -57.81 -6.88
N TRP A 249 -15.53 -58.50 -7.57
CA TRP A 249 -14.99 -58.04 -8.85
C TRP A 249 -16.04 -58.02 -9.95
N ASP A 250 -16.88 -59.05 -10.03
CA ASP A 250 -17.99 -59.11 -10.98
C ASP A 250 -18.98 -57.96 -10.78
N SER A 251 -19.28 -57.62 -9.52
CA SER A 251 -20.12 -56.46 -9.20
C SER A 251 -19.48 -55.13 -9.60
N ILE A 252 -18.16 -54.97 -9.41
CA ILE A 252 -17.42 -53.78 -9.87
C ILE A 252 -17.48 -53.69 -11.39
N GLN A 253 -17.19 -54.79 -12.10
CA GLN A 253 -17.22 -54.85 -13.57
C GLN A 253 -18.61 -54.58 -14.13
N LYS A 254 -19.66 -55.13 -13.51
CA LYS A 254 -21.05 -54.90 -13.92
C LYS A 254 -21.49 -53.45 -13.73
N ALA A 255 -21.03 -52.78 -12.67
CA ALA A 255 -21.39 -51.41 -12.37
C ALA A 255 -20.57 -50.36 -13.16
N ALA A 256 -19.28 -50.62 -13.36
CA ALA A 256 -18.35 -49.70 -14.01
C ALA A 256 -18.20 -49.94 -15.53
N GLY A 257 -18.40 -51.18 -15.99
CA GLY A 257 -18.23 -51.56 -17.38
C GLY A 257 -16.76 -51.53 -17.87
N PRO A 258 -16.54 -51.58 -19.20
CA PRO A 258 -15.19 -51.63 -19.81
C PRO A 258 -14.39 -50.32 -19.64
N ASP A 259 -15.06 -49.26 -19.18
CA ASP A 259 -14.47 -47.94 -18.99
C ASP A 259 -13.93 -47.72 -17.57
N LEU A 260 -13.89 -48.77 -16.73
CA LEU A 260 -13.21 -48.71 -15.44
C LEU A 260 -11.74 -48.31 -15.62
N LEU A 261 -11.36 -47.16 -15.05
CA LEU A 261 -10.01 -46.61 -15.07
C LEU A 261 -9.24 -46.92 -13.79
N ALA A 262 -9.90 -46.79 -12.64
CA ALA A 262 -9.30 -47.04 -11.34
C ALA A 262 -10.36 -47.43 -10.30
N TYR A 263 -9.98 -48.23 -9.32
CA TYR A 263 -10.83 -48.55 -8.18
C TYR A 263 -10.04 -48.52 -6.86
N ASN A 264 -10.77 -48.25 -5.78
CA ASN A 264 -10.31 -48.23 -4.40
C ASN A 264 -11.31 -49.04 -3.57
N LEU A 265 -11.02 -50.33 -3.40
CA LEU A 265 -11.79 -51.25 -2.59
C LEU A 265 -11.40 -51.07 -1.12
N ARG A 266 -12.37 -50.72 -0.28
CA ARG A 266 -12.20 -50.63 1.18
C ARG A 266 -13.02 -51.71 1.85
N LEU A 267 -12.33 -52.63 2.52
CA LEU A 267 -12.95 -53.71 3.28
C LEU A 267 -13.29 -53.23 4.69
N PRO A 268 -14.40 -53.73 5.28
CA PRO A 268 -14.76 -53.42 6.64
C PRO A 268 -13.84 -54.12 7.64
N ALA A 269 -13.85 -53.68 8.90
CA ALA A 269 -13.01 -54.27 9.95
C ALA A 269 -13.52 -55.64 10.46
N ALA A 270 -14.80 -55.98 10.19
CA ALA A 270 -15.43 -57.22 10.60
C ALA A 270 -16.48 -57.67 9.57
N GLY A 271 -16.80 -58.97 9.55
CA GLY A 271 -17.88 -59.51 8.72
C GLY A 271 -19.25 -58.97 9.11
N GLY A 272 -20.18 -58.92 8.15
CA GLY A 272 -21.53 -58.39 8.33
C GLY A 272 -21.67 -56.87 8.16
N GLN A 273 -20.58 -56.16 7.85
CA GLN A 273 -20.59 -54.76 7.43
C GLN A 273 -20.38 -54.67 5.91
N PRO A 274 -20.96 -53.67 5.23
CA PRO A 274 -20.75 -53.51 3.80
C PRO A 274 -19.33 -53.01 3.49
N ALA A 275 -18.78 -53.48 2.37
CA ALA A 275 -17.58 -52.91 1.76
C ALA A 275 -17.95 -51.72 0.87
N THR A 276 -17.02 -50.78 0.72
CA THR A 276 -17.20 -49.61 -0.14
C THR A 276 -16.14 -49.60 -1.23
N VAL A 277 -16.57 -49.49 -2.48
CA VAL A 277 -15.69 -49.31 -3.63
C VAL A 277 -15.86 -47.90 -4.16
N PHE A 278 -14.76 -47.15 -4.18
CA PHE A 278 -14.71 -45.89 -4.93
C PHE A 278 -14.06 -46.16 -6.28
N TYR A 279 -14.66 -45.74 -7.38
CA TYR A 279 -14.12 -46.00 -8.71
C TYR A 279 -14.22 -44.80 -9.64
N LEU A 280 -13.31 -44.75 -10.61
CA LEU A 280 -13.25 -43.78 -11.69
C LEU A 280 -13.50 -44.48 -13.02
N LEU A 281 -14.20 -43.79 -13.90
CA LEU A 281 -14.37 -44.17 -15.29
C LEU A 281 -13.43 -43.34 -16.17
N LYS A 282 -13.09 -43.83 -17.37
CA LYS A 282 -12.24 -43.12 -18.34
C LYS A 282 -12.81 -41.75 -18.75
N ASP A 283 -14.13 -41.59 -18.72
CA ASP A 283 -14.87 -40.37 -19.05
C ASP A 283 -15.14 -39.47 -17.83
N SER A 284 -14.62 -39.83 -16.64
CA SER A 284 -14.81 -39.02 -15.43
C SER A 284 -14.21 -37.63 -15.59
N PRO A 285 -14.94 -36.55 -15.21
CA PRO A 285 -14.54 -35.18 -15.55
C PRO A 285 -13.25 -34.71 -14.86
N HIS A 286 -12.89 -35.31 -13.72
CA HIS A 286 -11.64 -35.02 -13.01
C HIS A 286 -11.26 -36.15 -12.03
N PRO A 287 -10.02 -36.20 -11.50
CA PRO A 287 -9.51 -37.30 -10.66
C PRO A 287 -10.20 -37.51 -9.30
N ARG A 288 -11.17 -36.65 -8.95
CA ARG A 288 -11.94 -36.72 -7.69
C ARG A 288 -13.44 -36.95 -7.93
N ALA A 289 -13.86 -37.16 -9.17
CA ALA A 289 -15.24 -37.47 -9.54
C ALA A 289 -15.56 -38.96 -9.26
N LEU A 290 -15.37 -39.37 -8.01
CA LEU A 290 -15.48 -40.78 -7.60
C LEU A 290 -16.94 -41.23 -7.60
N ASN A 291 -17.21 -42.31 -8.33
CA ASN A 291 -18.42 -43.11 -8.16
C ASN A 291 -18.27 -44.02 -6.93
N THR A 292 -19.38 -44.40 -6.30
CA THR A 292 -19.37 -45.24 -5.09
C THR A 292 -20.28 -46.44 -5.24
N ILE A 293 -19.78 -47.63 -4.90
CA ILE A 293 -20.54 -48.87 -4.76
C ILE A 293 -20.48 -49.30 -3.30
N THR A 294 -21.63 -49.59 -2.71
CA THR A 294 -21.73 -50.25 -1.41
C THR A 294 -22.24 -51.66 -1.66
N LEU A 295 -21.52 -52.67 -1.15
CA LEU A 295 -21.85 -54.08 -1.38
C LEU A 295 -21.51 -54.94 -0.17
N ASP A 296 -22.13 -56.11 -0.06
CA ASP A 296 -21.77 -57.13 0.91
C ASP A 296 -20.49 -57.86 0.43
N PRO A 297 -19.37 -57.82 1.19
CA PRO A 297 -18.13 -58.47 0.78
C PRO A 297 -18.24 -59.99 0.69
N ALA A 298 -19.18 -60.64 1.40
CA ALA A 298 -19.26 -62.10 1.47
C ALA A 298 -19.85 -62.74 0.21
N ASN A 299 -20.68 -62.01 -0.55
CA ASN A 299 -21.41 -62.53 -1.71
C ASN A 299 -21.45 -61.57 -2.91
N GLY A 300 -20.86 -60.36 -2.78
CA GLY A 300 -20.83 -59.34 -3.83
C GLY A 300 -22.15 -58.61 -4.06
N GLN A 301 -23.20 -58.84 -3.27
CA GLN A 301 -24.51 -58.23 -3.46
C GLN A 301 -24.44 -56.72 -3.26
N VAL A 302 -24.81 -55.95 -4.29
CA VAL A 302 -24.77 -54.48 -4.27
C VAL A 302 -25.99 -53.93 -3.54
N SER A 303 -25.75 -53.14 -2.49
CA SER A 303 -26.81 -52.44 -1.75
C SER A 303 -27.07 -51.04 -2.30
N SER A 304 -26.05 -50.35 -2.81
CA SER A 304 -26.22 -49.04 -3.45
C SER A 304 -25.13 -48.73 -4.47
N VAL A 305 -25.51 -48.03 -5.54
CA VAL A 305 -24.59 -47.44 -6.52
C VAL A 305 -24.91 -45.96 -6.62
N VAL A 306 -23.93 -45.11 -6.35
CA VAL A 306 -24.05 -43.66 -6.48
C VAL A 306 -23.05 -43.19 -7.50
N ARG A 307 -23.53 -42.72 -8.65
CA ARG A 307 -22.66 -42.14 -9.67
C ARG A 307 -22.48 -40.65 -9.46
N TYR A 308 -21.29 -40.14 -9.74
CA TYR A 308 -20.98 -38.71 -9.64
C TYR A 308 -21.91 -37.88 -10.54
N ALA A 309 -22.13 -38.33 -11.77
CA ALA A 309 -22.96 -37.64 -12.76
C ALA A 309 -24.46 -37.56 -12.37
N GLU A 310 -24.92 -38.45 -11.49
CA GLU A 310 -26.32 -38.52 -11.04
C GLU A 310 -26.60 -37.60 -9.84
N ARG A 311 -25.56 -37.02 -9.21
CA ARG A 311 -25.71 -36.08 -8.10
C ARG A 311 -26.21 -34.72 -8.56
N SER A 312 -26.84 -33.96 -7.67
CA SER A 312 -27.14 -32.55 -7.98
C SER A 312 -25.85 -31.76 -8.23
N PHE A 313 -25.97 -30.66 -8.96
CA PHE A 313 -24.82 -29.79 -9.25
C PHE A 313 -24.12 -29.29 -7.97
N GLY A 314 -24.87 -28.98 -6.91
CA GLY A 314 -24.31 -28.56 -5.63
C GLY A 314 -23.51 -29.67 -4.94
N ALA A 315 -24.04 -30.90 -4.92
CA ALA A 315 -23.35 -32.06 -4.38
C ALA A 315 -22.12 -32.47 -5.19
N GLN A 316 -22.16 -32.28 -6.52
CA GLN A 316 -21.00 -32.43 -7.40
C GLN A 316 -19.90 -31.42 -7.03
N LEU A 317 -20.23 -30.13 -6.87
CA LEU A 317 -19.27 -29.11 -6.45
C LEU A 317 -18.62 -29.41 -5.10
N LEU A 318 -19.40 -29.86 -4.11
CA LEU A 318 -18.90 -30.23 -2.79
C LEU A 318 -17.95 -31.43 -2.84
N ALA A 319 -18.30 -32.48 -3.60
CA ALA A 319 -17.42 -33.63 -3.82
C ALA A 319 -16.11 -33.24 -4.54
N SER A 320 -16.18 -32.17 -5.34
CA SER A 320 -15.10 -31.68 -6.17
C SER A 320 -14.26 -30.57 -5.51
N ASN A 321 -14.50 -30.25 -4.23
CA ASN A 321 -13.81 -29.15 -3.53
C ASN A 321 -12.27 -29.23 -3.63
N TYR A 322 -11.68 -30.41 -3.49
CA TYR A 322 -10.22 -30.60 -3.68
C TYR A 322 -9.78 -30.31 -5.11
N ALA A 323 -10.52 -30.84 -6.09
CA ALA A 323 -10.19 -30.65 -7.50
C ALA A 323 -10.35 -29.19 -7.93
N LEU A 324 -11.31 -28.47 -7.36
CA LEU A 324 -11.48 -27.03 -7.54
C LEU A 324 -10.34 -26.24 -6.89
N HIS A 325 -9.96 -26.58 -5.66
CA HIS A 325 -8.90 -25.88 -4.92
C HIS A 325 -7.53 -25.97 -5.62
N VAL A 326 -7.17 -27.15 -6.14
CA VAL A 326 -5.89 -27.38 -6.83
C VAL A 326 -5.99 -27.04 -8.33
N GLY A 327 -7.19 -26.92 -8.88
CA GLY A 327 -7.44 -26.63 -10.30
C GLY A 327 -7.53 -27.85 -11.21
N SER A 328 -7.35 -29.07 -10.68
CA SER A 328 -7.48 -30.31 -11.46
C SER A 328 -8.89 -30.58 -11.98
N TYR A 329 -9.90 -29.86 -11.47
CA TYR A 329 -11.27 -29.89 -12.00
C TYR A 329 -11.33 -29.48 -13.48
N PHE A 330 -10.43 -28.59 -13.91
CA PHE A 330 -10.33 -28.13 -15.31
C PHE A 330 -9.13 -28.78 -16.03
N GLY A 331 -8.71 -29.97 -15.58
CA GLY A 331 -7.56 -30.68 -16.11
C GLY A 331 -6.21 -29.99 -15.85
N LEU A 332 -5.21 -30.35 -16.65
CA LEU A 332 -3.84 -29.86 -16.49
C LEU A 332 -3.74 -28.33 -16.65
N VAL A 333 -4.44 -27.76 -17.63
CA VAL A 333 -4.43 -26.32 -17.90
C VAL A 333 -4.97 -25.55 -16.70
N GLY A 334 -6.09 -25.99 -16.12
CA GLY A 334 -6.63 -25.40 -14.90
C GLY A 334 -5.66 -25.43 -13.73
N ARG A 335 -5.02 -26.57 -13.51
CA ARG A 335 -4.03 -26.75 -12.45
C ARG A 335 -2.82 -25.82 -12.61
N VAL A 336 -2.31 -25.65 -13.83
CA VAL A 336 -1.22 -24.71 -14.14
C VAL A 336 -1.65 -23.27 -13.87
N ILE A 337 -2.86 -22.86 -14.30
CA ILE A 337 -3.39 -21.51 -14.06
C ILE A 337 -3.54 -21.25 -12.55
N MET A 338 -4.12 -22.18 -11.80
CA MET A 338 -4.28 -22.07 -10.35
C MET A 338 -2.94 -21.98 -9.63
N THR A 339 -1.96 -22.77 -10.06
CA THR A 339 -0.58 -22.70 -9.56
C THR A 339 0.04 -21.32 -9.83
N GLY A 340 -0.11 -20.80 -11.05
CA GLY A 340 0.34 -19.45 -11.41
C GLY A 340 -0.30 -18.35 -10.55
N ALA A 341 -1.61 -18.41 -10.34
CA ALA A 341 -2.31 -17.48 -9.45
C ALA A 341 -1.79 -17.58 -8.00
N SER A 342 -1.56 -18.79 -7.50
CA SER A 342 -1.01 -19.03 -6.16
C SER A 342 0.40 -18.44 -6.00
N LEU A 343 1.24 -18.52 -7.04
CA LEU A 343 2.59 -17.96 -7.07
C LEU A 343 2.64 -16.43 -7.22
N LEU A 344 1.50 -15.76 -7.49
CA LEU A 344 1.42 -14.30 -7.50
C LEU A 344 1.18 -13.71 -6.10
N MET A 345 0.90 -14.53 -5.08
CA MET A 345 0.73 -14.04 -3.71
C MET A 345 1.94 -13.21 -3.17
N PRO A 346 3.21 -13.62 -3.38
CA PRO A 346 4.37 -12.79 -3.05
C PRO A 346 4.38 -11.42 -3.74
N LEU A 347 3.90 -11.32 -4.98
CA LEU A 347 3.87 -10.06 -5.74
C LEU A 347 3.03 -9.01 -5.02
N PHE A 348 1.86 -9.38 -4.52
CA PHE A 348 0.96 -8.47 -3.80
C PHE A 348 1.58 -7.96 -2.51
N PHE A 349 2.25 -8.83 -1.77
CA PHE A 349 2.97 -8.45 -0.57
C PHE A 349 4.05 -7.39 -0.86
N ILE A 350 4.89 -7.63 -1.88
CA ILE A 350 5.99 -6.73 -2.26
C ILE A 350 5.47 -5.38 -2.78
N THR A 351 4.51 -5.40 -3.71
CA THR A 351 3.98 -4.18 -4.32
C THR A 351 3.16 -3.33 -3.34
N GLY A 352 2.41 -3.96 -2.43
CA GLY A 352 1.72 -3.27 -1.34
C GLY A 352 2.69 -2.55 -0.41
N TRP A 353 3.86 -3.15 -0.16
CA TRP A 353 4.94 -2.55 0.63
C TRP A 353 5.59 -1.33 -0.05
N LEU A 354 5.90 -1.41 -1.35
CA LEU A 354 6.55 -0.33 -2.09
C LEU A 354 5.70 0.94 -2.22
N LEU A 355 4.39 0.78 -2.43
CA LEU A 355 3.45 1.91 -2.56
C LEU A 355 3.31 2.74 -1.29
N TYR A 356 3.52 2.12 -0.15
CA TYR A 356 3.53 2.81 1.13
C TYR A 356 4.71 3.78 1.24
N LEU A 357 5.90 3.36 0.80
CA LEU A 357 7.15 4.11 0.98
C LEU A 357 7.21 5.40 0.14
N ASP A 358 6.66 5.39 -1.07
CA ASP A 358 6.80 6.48 -2.03
C ASP A 358 5.95 7.73 -1.69
N ARG A 359 4.80 7.54 -1.02
CA ARG A 359 3.91 8.64 -0.59
C ARG A 359 4.61 9.65 0.34
N ARG A 360 5.71 9.24 0.97
CA ARG A 360 6.50 10.07 1.90
C ARG A 360 7.51 11.02 1.22
N ARG A 361 7.78 10.88 -0.09
CA ARG A 361 8.83 11.66 -0.78
C ARG A 361 8.35 13.00 -1.37
N LYS A 362 7.18 13.04 -2.03
CA LYS A 362 6.65 14.17 -2.83
C LYS A 362 6.24 15.45 -2.09
N LYS A 363 6.19 15.46 -0.75
CA LYS A 363 5.73 16.63 0.01
C LYS A 363 6.69 17.82 -0.05
N ARG A 364 7.95 17.54 -0.43
CA ARG A 364 9.14 18.33 -0.09
C ARG A 364 9.63 19.36 -1.11
N ASP A 365 9.24 19.22 -2.37
CA ASP A 365 9.88 19.96 -3.47
C ASP A 365 9.25 21.33 -3.73
N ILE A 366 8.13 21.60 -3.07
CA ILE A 366 7.19 22.61 -3.50
C ILE A 366 7.57 24.03 -3.01
N GLU A 367 8.77 24.11 -2.48
CA GLU A 367 8.99 24.92 -1.31
C GLU A 367 9.86 26.17 -1.67
N ARG A 368 10.71 26.14 -2.71
CA ARG A 368 11.60 27.26 -3.17
C ARG A 368 10.95 28.53 -3.69
N ALA A 369 9.65 28.47 -3.78
CA ALA A 369 9.06 28.47 -5.08
C ALA A 369 8.58 29.93 -5.39
N ARG A 370 8.29 30.68 -4.33
CA ARG A 370 7.54 31.93 -4.28
C ARG A 370 8.39 33.21 -4.20
N GLY A 371 9.72 33.14 -4.44
CA GLY A 371 10.66 34.21 -4.06
C GLY A 371 11.06 35.24 -5.12
N GLU A 372 10.77 35.02 -6.41
CA GLU A 372 11.47 35.72 -7.52
C GLU A 372 10.72 36.92 -8.14
N VAL A 373 9.57 37.38 -7.61
CA VAL A 373 8.73 38.39 -8.30
C VAL A 373 8.27 39.54 -7.40
N GLN A 374 8.34 40.77 -7.93
CA GLN A 374 7.74 41.98 -7.38
C GLN A 374 6.32 42.16 -7.96
N GLY A 375 5.30 42.14 -7.11
CA GLY A 375 3.93 42.49 -7.52
C GLY A 375 3.76 44.00 -7.55
N ASP A 376 3.54 44.58 -8.73
CA ASP A 376 3.02 45.95 -8.85
C ASP A 376 1.50 45.88 -8.68
N ASP A 377 0.99 46.44 -7.57
CA ASP A 377 -0.44 46.55 -7.23
C ASP A 377 -1.16 47.67 -8.02
N HIS A 378 -0.70 48.00 -9.23
CA HIS A 378 -1.40 48.94 -10.10
C HIS A 378 -2.57 48.25 -10.80
N ASP A 379 -3.80 48.59 -10.37
CA ASP A 379 -5.08 48.09 -10.87
C ASP A 379 -5.43 48.71 -12.24
N ASP A 380 -4.57 48.46 -13.24
CA ASP A 380 -4.77 48.91 -14.61
C ASP A 380 -5.44 47.79 -15.43
N ASP A 381 -6.55 48.10 -16.10
CA ASP A 381 -7.38 47.15 -16.89
C ASP A 381 -6.61 46.52 -18.07
N GLY A 382 -5.42 47.05 -18.39
CA GLY A 382 -4.48 46.53 -19.40
C GLY A 382 -3.42 45.54 -18.88
N SER A 383 -3.38 45.23 -17.58
CA SER A 383 -2.38 44.33 -16.98
C SER A 383 -2.66 42.84 -17.21
N TRP A 384 -1.62 42.05 -17.40
CA TRP A 384 -1.69 40.58 -17.50
C TRP A 384 -2.00 39.96 -16.14
N LEU A 385 -3.04 39.12 -16.09
CA LEU A 385 -3.43 38.41 -14.87
C LEU A 385 -2.77 37.02 -14.83
N VAL A 386 -1.93 36.74 -13.83
CA VAL A 386 -1.38 35.39 -13.59
C VAL A 386 -2.03 34.78 -12.36
N CYS A 387 -2.90 33.81 -12.58
CA CYS A 387 -3.64 33.12 -11.54
C CYS A 387 -2.98 31.79 -11.17
N PHE A 388 -2.93 31.45 -9.88
CA PHE A 388 -2.42 30.16 -9.45
C PHE A 388 -3.31 29.41 -8.47
N ALA A 389 -3.25 28.08 -8.55
CA ALA A 389 -3.94 27.19 -7.63
C ALA A 389 -2.97 26.09 -7.16
N SER A 390 -2.53 26.15 -5.90
CA SER A 390 -1.53 25.24 -5.36
C SER A 390 -1.89 24.72 -3.98
N GLN A 391 -1.95 23.39 -3.84
CA GLN A 391 -2.06 22.77 -2.51
C GLN A 391 -0.74 22.86 -1.76
N SER A 392 0.35 22.64 -2.48
CA SER A 392 1.66 22.54 -1.90
C SER A 392 2.46 23.83 -2.06
N GLY A 393 2.26 24.62 -3.13
CA GLY A 393 3.06 25.82 -3.50
C GLY A 393 3.76 25.80 -4.89
N PHE A 394 3.70 24.70 -5.66
CA PHE A 394 4.58 24.50 -6.83
C PHE A 394 4.00 25.21 -8.04
N ALA A 395 2.67 25.11 -8.16
CA ALA A 395 1.92 25.93 -9.10
C ALA A 395 2.09 27.42 -8.80
N GLU A 396 2.23 27.81 -7.53
CA GLU A 396 2.49 29.19 -7.17
C GLU A 396 3.88 29.66 -7.61
N GLN A 397 4.90 28.82 -7.51
CA GLN A 397 6.21 29.14 -8.08
C GLN A 397 6.20 29.38 -9.55
N LEU A 398 5.63 28.43 -10.26
CA LEU A 398 5.59 28.49 -11.70
C LEU A 398 4.78 29.71 -12.15
N ALA A 399 3.77 30.12 -11.37
CA ALA A 399 3.03 31.36 -11.59
C ALA A 399 3.89 32.60 -11.39
N TRP A 400 4.65 32.67 -10.29
CA TRP A 400 5.58 33.78 -10.07
C TRP A 400 6.67 33.79 -11.16
N GLN A 401 7.33 32.68 -11.46
CA GLN A 401 8.32 32.62 -12.54
C GLN A 401 7.74 33.03 -13.90
N THR A 402 6.50 32.64 -14.19
CA THR A 402 5.74 33.11 -15.36
C THR A 402 5.56 34.63 -15.34
N ALA A 403 5.16 35.20 -14.21
CA ALA A 403 4.98 36.64 -14.04
C ALA A 403 6.29 37.42 -14.22
N GLY A 404 7.40 36.93 -13.66
CA GLY A 404 8.72 37.52 -13.84
C GLY A 404 9.16 37.54 -15.30
N GLN A 405 8.87 36.48 -16.06
CA GLN A 405 9.14 36.45 -17.50
C GLN A 405 8.35 37.53 -18.25
N LEU A 406 7.06 37.68 -17.98
CA LEU A 406 6.23 38.72 -18.60
C LEU A 406 6.69 40.14 -18.24
N GLN A 407 7.02 40.39 -16.97
CA GLN A 407 7.54 41.69 -16.51
C GLN A 407 8.87 42.04 -17.16
N SER A 408 9.77 41.06 -17.34
CA SER A 408 11.04 41.26 -18.03
C SER A 408 10.89 41.69 -19.49
N SER A 409 9.74 41.37 -20.09
CA SER A 409 9.35 41.79 -21.44
C SER A 409 8.62 43.14 -21.47
N GLY A 410 8.58 43.87 -20.35
CA GLY A 410 7.95 45.18 -20.22
C GLY A 410 6.43 45.17 -20.06
N LEU A 411 5.84 44.01 -19.78
CA LEU A 411 4.40 43.88 -19.56
C LEU A 411 4.04 44.10 -18.08
N SER A 412 3.00 44.88 -17.81
CA SER A 412 2.43 44.99 -16.46
C SER A 412 1.72 43.69 -16.08
N VAL A 413 2.06 43.10 -14.93
CA VAL A 413 1.54 41.79 -14.49
C VAL A 413 1.04 41.85 -13.06
N ARG A 414 -0.14 41.28 -12.83
CA ARG A 414 -0.71 41.04 -11.49
C ARG A 414 -0.81 39.54 -11.23
N VAL A 415 -0.30 39.08 -10.09
CA VAL A 415 -0.36 37.65 -9.70
C VAL A 415 -1.40 37.46 -8.61
N LYS A 416 -2.34 36.54 -8.80
CA LYS A 416 -3.44 36.30 -7.85
C LYS A 416 -3.65 34.82 -7.56
N ARG A 417 -4.09 34.50 -6.34
CA ARG A 417 -4.62 33.16 -6.04
C ARG A 417 -5.93 32.98 -6.77
N LEU A 418 -6.12 31.83 -7.38
CA LEU A 418 -7.34 31.54 -8.15
C LEU A 418 -8.61 31.67 -7.28
N GLY A 419 -8.55 31.24 -6.02
CA GLY A 419 -9.67 31.39 -5.07
C GLY A 419 -10.04 32.85 -4.75
N ASP A 420 -9.12 33.79 -4.90
CA ASP A 420 -9.32 35.22 -4.60
C ASP A 420 -9.82 36.00 -5.82
N LEU A 421 -9.92 35.36 -6.98
CA LEU A 421 -10.37 35.99 -8.22
C LEU A 421 -11.89 36.22 -8.20
N SER A 422 -12.31 37.46 -8.43
CA SER A 422 -13.73 37.82 -8.54
C SER A 422 -14.25 37.72 -9.98
N GLU A 423 -15.59 37.71 -10.11
CA GLU A 423 -16.27 37.66 -11.42
C GLU A 423 -15.98 38.90 -12.26
N ASP A 424 -16.05 40.10 -11.67
CA ASP A 424 -15.81 41.37 -12.36
C ASP A 424 -14.37 41.49 -12.86
N GLU A 425 -13.38 41.05 -12.07
CA GLU A 425 -11.98 41.06 -12.48
C GLU A 425 -11.72 40.13 -13.66
N LEU A 426 -12.27 38.91 -13.61
CA LEU A 426 -12.13 37.96 -14.70
C LEU A 426 -12.84 38.47 -15.96
N TYR A 427 -13.99 39.13 -15.82
CA TYR A 427 -14.72 39.74 -16.92
C TYR A 427 -13.94 40.86 -17.60
N ARG A 428 -13.30 41.76 -16.84
CA ARG A 428 -12.53 42.91 -17.39
C ARG A 428 -11.15 42.54 -17.93
N SER A 429 -10.64 41.35 -17.59
CA SER A 429 -9.30 40.93 -17.99
C SER A 429 -9.22 40.61 -19.48
N HIS A 430 -8.26 41.22 -20.17
CA HIS A 430 -7.98 40.93 -21.58
C HIS A 430 -6.99 39.79 -21.76
N ASN A 431 -6.04 39.61 -20.83
CA ASN A 431 -5.02 38.56 -20.90
C ASN A 431 -4.86 37.86 -19.54
N ALA A 432 -4.99 36.52 -19.50
CA ALA A 432 -4.79 35.76 -18.27
C ALA A 432 -4.03 34.44 -18.44
N LEU A 433 -3.15 34.11 -17.50
CA LEU A 433 -2.42 32.84 -17.44
C LEU A 433 -2.80 32.09 -16.17
N PHE A 434 -3.17 30.82 -16.28
CA PHE A 434 -3.59 29.99 -15.16
C PHE A 434 -2.60 28.87 -14.90
N VAL A 435 -1.92 28.91 -13.77
CA VAL A 435 -0.98 27.87 -13.34
C VAL A 435 -1.61 27.08 -12.20
N VAL A 436 -2.19 25.93 -12.52
CA VAL A 436 -3.10 25.22 -11.61
C VAL A 436 -2.69 23.78 -11.39
N SER A 437 -2.64 23.38 -10.11
CA SER A 437 -2.47 21.99 -9.71
C SER A 437 -3.81 21.30 -9.55
N THR A 438 -3.81 19.99 -9.78
CA THR A 438 -4.95 19.11 -9.50
C THR A 438 -4.70 18.34 -8.20
N PHE A 439 -5.70 18.24 -7.32
CA PHE A 439 -5.63 17.48 -6.07
C PHE A 439 -6.54 16.25 -6.12
N GLY A 440 -6.12 15.14 -5.49
CA GLY A 440 -6.93 13.91 -5.42
C GLY A 440 -7.29 13.32 -6.78
N ASP A 441 -8.58 12.99 -6.99
CA ASP A 441 -9.11 12.34 -8.21
C ASP A 441 -9.56 13.37 -9.28
N GLY A 442 -8.83 14.47 -9.43
CA GLY A 442 -9.20 15.53 -10.38
C GLY A 442 -9.82 16.79 -9.76
N GLU A 443 -9.82 16.94 -8.43
CA GLU A 443 -10.45 18.05 -7.71
C GLU A 443 -9.56 19.30 -7.66
N ALA A 444 -10.15 20.46 -7.36
CA ALA A 444 -9.40 21.68 -7.12
C ALA A 444 -8.61 21.62 -5.78
N PRO A 445 -7.41 22.20 -5.70
CA PRO A 445 -6.71 22.40 -4.44
C PRO A 445 -7.48 23.37 -3.52
N ASP A 446 -7.21 23.36 -2.21
CA ASP A 446 -7.92 24.18 -1.22
C ASP A 446 -7.91 25.67 -1.62
N SER A 447 -6.79 26.15 -2.18
CA SER A 447 -6.61 27.52 -2.68
C SER A 447 -7.52 27.92 -3.84
N ALA A 448 -8.24 26.97 -4.46
CA ALA A 448 -9.13 27.20 -5.61
C ALA A 448 -10.58 26.73 -5.36
N ARG A 449 -10.90 26.16 -4.19
CA ARG A 449 -12.26 25.69 -3.87
C ARG A 449 -13.30 26.80 -3.92
N ARG A 450 -12.95 28.00 -3.46
CA ARG A 450 -13.83 29.18 -3.51
C ARG A 450 -14.21 29.51 -4.97
N PHE A 451 -13.22 29.51 -5.86
CA PHE A 451 -13.43 29.74 -7.29
C PHE A 451 -14.26 28.64 -7.94
N GLU A 452 -13.93 27.36 -7.68
CA GLU A 452 -14.68 26.21 -8.20
C GLU A 452 -16.16 26.25 -7.79
N ARG A 453 -16.46 26.68 -6.56
CA ARG A 453 -17.84 26.74 -6.07
C ARG A 453 -18.59 27.99 -6.54
N LYS A 454 -17.94 29.16 -6.58
CA LYS A 454 -18.62 30.44 -6.83
C LYS A 454 -18.68 30.80 -8.32
N LEU A 455 -17.60 30.58 -9.06
CA LEU A 455 -17.42 31.04 -10.44
C LEU A 455 -17.45 29.89 -11.46
N LEU A 456 -16.74 28.80 -11.23
CA LEU A 456 -16.62 27.72 -12.22
C LEU A 456 -18.00 27.13 -12.54
N GLY A 457 -18.39 27.15 -13.81
CA GLY A 457 -19.71 26.73 -14.29
C GLY A 457 -20.76 27.85 -14.41
N ARG A 458 -20.51 29.06 -13.89
CA ARG A 458 -21.41 30.22 -14.06
C ARG A 458 -21.51 30.66 -15.55
N PRO A 459 -22.64 31.24 -15.98
CA PRO A 459 -22.85 31.77 -17.32
C PRO A 459 -22.24 33.18 -17.47
N LEU A 460 -20.92 33.26 -17.49
CA LEU A 460 -20.17 34.51 -17.71
C LEU A 460 -19.71 34.58 -19.18
N SER A 461 -19.76 35.74 -19.83
CA SER A 461 -19.17 35.95 -21.16
C SER A 461 -17.73 36.42 -21.00
N LEU A 462 -16.80 35.74 -21.67
CA LEU A 462 -15.35 35.97 -21.64
C LEU A 462 -14.80 36.19 -23.05
N ASP A 463 -15.61 36.75 -23.96
CA ASP A 463 -15.29 36.90 -25.39
C ASP A 463 -14.04 37.77 -25.66
N GLN A 464 -13.66 38.59 -24.68
CA GLN A 464 -12.49 39.47 -24.73
C GLN A 464 -11.24 38.91 -24.03
N LEU A 465 -11.33 37.71 -23.43
CA LEU A 465 -10.25 37.11 -22.65
C LEU A 465 -9.37 36.22 -23.54
N ASP A 466 -8.13 36.65 -23.75
CA ASP A 466 -7.03 35.80 -24.20
C ASP A 466 -6.43 35.05 -23.01
N TYR A 467 -6.29 33.73 -23.07
CA TYR A 467 -5.77 32.96 -21.94
C TYR A 467 -4.87 31.78 -22.29
N ALA A 468 -4.06 31.33 -21.33
CA ALA A 468 -3.39 30.03 -21.41
C ALA A 468 -3.37 29.33 -20.04
N VAL A 469 -3.22 28.00 -20.05
CA VAL A 469 -3.26 27.18 -18.84
C VAL A 469 -2.05 26.27 -18.78
N LEU A 470 -1.33 26.32 -17.66
CA LEU A 470 -0.30 25.35 -17.28
C LEU A 470 -0.91 24.39 -16.26
N ALA A 471 -1.16 23.17 -16.71
CA ALA A 471 -1.84 22.14 -15.93
C ALA A 471 -0.82 21.24 -15.24
N LEU A 472 -0.79 21.31 -13.91
CA LEU A 472 0.08 20.48 -13.08
C LEU A 472 -0.71 19.26 -12.60
N GLY A 473 -0.33 18.11 -13.11
CA GLY A 473 -0.98 16.84 -12.83
C GLY A 473 0.02 15.71 -12.65
N ASP A 474 -0.52 14.54 -12.43
CA ASP A 474 0.25 13.30 -12.36
C ASP A 474 -0.56 12.23 -13.09
N ARG A 475 -0.01 11.66 -14.17
CA ARG A 475 -0.71 10.69 -15.04
C ARG A 475 -1.11 9.40 -14.30
N GLN A 476 -0.63 9.24 -13.07
CA GLN A 476 -1.02 8.19 -12.14
C GLN A 476 -2.46 8.30 -11.66
N TYR A 477 -3.04 9.49 -11.74
CA TYR A 477 -4.41 9.73 -11.34
C TYR A 477 -5.34 9.65 -12.57
N PRO A 478 -6.54 9.05 -12.45
CA PRO A 478 -7.44 8.82 -13.59
C PRO A 478 -7.83 10.10 -14.34
N HIS A 479 -7.90 11.20 -13.62
CA HIS A 479 -8.19 12.53 -14.14
C HIS A 479 -6.89 13.33 -14.13
N PHE A 480 -5.94 12.92 -14.98
CA PHE A 480 -4.72 13.69 -15.23
C PHE A 480 -5.13 15.12 -15.57
N CYS A 481 -4.53 16.10 -14.87
CA CYS A 481 -4.85 17.52 -15.05
C CYS A 481 -6.35 17.87 -14.93
N GLY A 482 -7.15 17.04 -14.23
CA GLY A 482 -8.61 17.09 -14.27
C GLY A 482 -9.24 18.43 -13.87
N PHE A 483 -8.68 19.12 -12.88
CA PHE A 483 -9.16 20.47 -12.52
C PHE A 483 -8.82 21.49 -13.61
N ALA A 484 -7.60 21.41 -14.16
CA ALA A 484 -7.14 22.28 -15.23
C ALA A 484 -7.95 22.09 -16.52
N HIS A 485 -8.34 20.85 -16.85
CA HIS A 485 -9.22 20.58 -18.00
C HIS A 485 -10.62 21.17 -17.82
N ARG A 486 -11.21 21.08 -16.62
CA ARG A 486 -12.51 21.73 -16.36
C ARG A 486 -12.40 23.25 -16.46
N LEU A 487 -11.33 23.82 -15.93
CA LEU A 487 -11.06 25.25 -16.04
C LEU A 487 -10.91 25.68 -17.52
N HIS A 488 -10.05 25.00 -18.28
CA HIS A 488 -9.82 25.25 -19.71
C HIS A 488 -11.11 25.08 -20.54
N GLY A 489 -11.86 24.00 -20.29
CA GLY A 489 -13.15 23.75 -20.94
C GLY A 489 -14.15 24.87 -20.66
N TRP A 490 -14.33 25.24 -19.39
CA TRP A 490 -15.23 26.32 -19.01
C TRP A 490 -14.81 27.67 -19.62
N LEU A 491 -13.52 28.04 -19.58
CA LEU A 491 -13.03 29.29 -20.20
C LEU A 491 -13.33 29.32 -21.71
N THR A 492 -13.14 28.20 -22.41
CA THR A 492 -13.42 28.06 -23.84
C THR A 492 -14.92 28.15 -24.13
N GLU A 493 -15.75 27.43 -23.37
CA GLU A 493 -17.21 27.44 -23.49
C GLU A 493 -17.82 28.83 -23.22
N ARG A 494 -17.11 29.69 -22.48
CA ARG A 494 -17.51 31.07 -22.18
C ARG A 494 -17.00 32.11 -23.17
N GLY A 495 -16.32 31.70 -24.25
CA GLY A 495 -15.86 32.59 -25.32
C GLY A 495 -14.40 33.04 -25.23
N GLY A 496 -13.67 32.61 -24.18
CA GLY A 496 -12.25 32.93 -24.04
C GLY A 496 -11.41 32.30 -25.16
N ARG A 497 -10.46 33.07 -25.70
CA ARG A 497 -9.55 32.62 -26.76
C ARG A 497 -8.26 32.06 -26.15
N SER A 498 -7.99 30.77 -26.38
CA SER A 498 -6.74 30.17 -25.93
C SER A 498 -5.56 30.69 -26.76
N LEU A 499 -4.57 31.31 -26.12
CA LEU A 499 -3.36 31.85 -26.75
C LEU A 499 -2.51 30.75 -27.39
N PHE A 500 -2.41 29.61 -26.72
CA PHE A 500 -1.76 28.39 -27.20
C PHE A 500 -2.39 27.15 -26.52
N PRO A 501 -2.10 25.92 -26.99
CA PRO A 501 -2.67 24.71 -26.40
C PRO A 501 -2.32 24.55 -24.91
N LEU A 502 -3.26 23.98 -24.14
CA LEU A 502 -3.06 23.58 -22.74
C LEU A 502 -1.75 22.79 -22.59
N VAL A 503 -0.86 23.25 -21.71
CA VAL A 503 0.40 22.56 -21.42
C VAL A 503 0.21 21.69 -20.19
N GLU A 504 0.29 20.38 -20.39
CA GLU A 504 0.17 19.41 -19.30
C GLU A 504 1.56 19.00 -18.78
N VAL A 505 1.76 19.16 -17.48
CA VAL A 505 2.99 18.80 -16.79
C VAL A 505 2.74 17.56 -15.95
N ASP A 506 3.38 16.45 -16.31
CA ASP A 506 3.36 15.22 -15.51
C ASP A 506 4.50 15.26 -14.48
N SER A 507 4.16 15.36 -13.19
CA SER A 507 5.13 15.23 -12.08
C SER A 507 6.36 16.15 -12.19
N ALA A 508 6.16 17.42 -12.58
CA ALA A 508 7.22 18.43 -12.78
C ALA A 508 8.20 18.12 -13.93
N ASP A 509 7.73 17.42 -14.97
CA ASP A 509 8.49 17.16 -16.21
C ASP A 509 9.19 18.43 -16.77
N PRO A 510 10.54 18.46 -16.79
CA PRO A 510 11.30 19.61 -17.31
C PRO A 510 10.99 19.95 -18.76
N ALA A 511 10.64 18.97 -19.60
CA ALA A 511 10.34 19.21 -21.01
C ALA A 511 9.04 20.00 -21.17
N ALA A 512 7.98 19.63 -20.43
CA ALA A 512 6.72 20.38 -20.41
C ALA A 512 6.89 21.81 -19.84
N LEU A 513 7.72 21.96 -18.80
CA LEU A 513 8.06 23.26 -18.22
C LEU A 513 8.85 24.14 -19.18
N GLN A 514 9.80 23.57 -19.92
CA GLN A 514 10.53 24.26 -20.98
C GLN A 514 9.59 24.64 -22.14
N HIS A 515 8.64 23.77 -22.48
CA HIS A 515 7.65 24.07 -23.51
C HIS A 515 6.78 25.27 -23.12
N TRP A 516 6.33 25.35 -21.87
CA TRP A 516 5.62 26.53 -21.36
C TRP A 516 6.44 27.82 -21.50
N GLN A 517 7.72 27.80 -21.11
CA GLN A 517 8.61 28.96 -21.29
C GLN A 517 8.74 29.39 -22.75
N GLN A 518 8.87 28.42 -23.66
CA GLN A 518 8.99 28.70 -25.09
C GLN A 518 7.73 29.36 -25.64
N GLN A 519 6.54 28.92 -25.21
CA GLN A 519 5.27 29.55 -25.58
C GLN A 519 5.19 31.00 -25.06
N LEU A 520 5.59 31.23 -23.80
CA LEU A 520 5.66 32.58 -23.25
C LEU A 520 6.68 33.48 -23.98
N ALA A 521 7.81 32.92 -24.39
CA ALA A 521 8.83 33.65 -25.16
C ALA A 521 8.28 34.07 -26.53
N GLN A 522 7.53 33.18 -27.19
CA GLN A 522 6.87 33.47 -28.47
C GLN A 522 5.80 34.55 -28.33
N LEU A 523 5.03 34.56 -27.24
CA LEU A 523 4.02 35.58 -26.97
C LEU A 523 4.62 36.95 -26.66
N THR A 524 5.72 36.98 -25.91
CA THR A 524 6.29 38.24 -25.41
C THR A 524 7.41 38.80 -26.29
N GLY A 525 7.88 38.05 -27.29
CA GLY A 525 8.98 38.44 -28.17
C GLY A 525 10.35 38.48 -27.51
N CYS A 526 10.45 38.12 -26.23
CA CYS A 526 11.69 38.09 -25.46
C CYS A 526 12.10 36.65 -25.17
N VAL A 527 13.37 36.34 -25.41
CA VAL A 527 13.98 35.07 -24.98
C VAL A 527 14.25 35.18 -23.48
N PRO A 528 13.81 34.22 -22.65
CA PRO A 528 14.02 34.29 -21.20
C PRO A 528 15.51 34.42 -20.87
N ALA A 529 15.86 35.38 -20.00
CA ALA A 529 17.24 35.68 -19.62
C ALA A 529 17.91 34.56 -18.80
N ALA A 530 17.12 33.64 -18.23
CA ALA A 530 17.63 32.48 -17.51
C ALA A 530 16.73 31.26 -17.76
N HIS A 531 17.36 30.09 -17.93
CA HIS A 531 16.66 28.80 -17.77
C HIS A 531 16.05 28.79 -16.36
N TRP A 532 14.83 28.30 -16.17
CA TRP A 532 14.28 28.07 -14.82
C TRP A 532 15.27 27.22 -14.02
N GLN A 533 16.08 27.87 -13.18
CA GLN A 533 17.25 27.23 -12.59
C GLN A 533 16.79 26.27 -11.49
N THR A 534 17.46 25.12 -11.44
CA THR A 534 17.41 24.23 -10.28
C THR A 534 17.70 25.09 -9.07
N PRO A 535 16.82 25.08 -8.08
CA PRO A 535 16.90 26.18 -7.17
C PRO A 535 18.11 26.08 -6.23
N VAL A 536 18.67 27.24 -5.85
CA VAL A 536 20.01 27.34 -5.24
C VAL A 536 19.94 27.15 -3.72
N PHE A 537 20.77 26.26 -3.18
CA PHE A 537 20.94 26.08 -1.74
C PHE A 537 22.12 26.93 -1.27
N ASP A 538 21.91 27.71 -0.22
CA ASP A 538 22.98 28.45 0.43
C ASP A 538 23.67 27.59 1.50
N ASN A 539 24.90 27.97 1.83
CA ASN A 539 25.64 27.36 2.93
C ASN A 539 25.35 28.10 4.23
N TRP A 540 24.56 27.47 5.10
CA TRP A 540 24.28 27.93 6.46
C TRP A 540 25.23 27.26 7.44
N THR A 541 25.49 27.88 8.60
CA THR A 541 26.37 27.27 9.62
C THR A 541 25.55 26.78 10.80
N LEU A 542 25.69 25.52 11.20
CA LEU A 542 25.06 25.02 12.44
C LEU A 542 25.78 25.58 13.66
N ALA A 543 25.27 26.66 14.25
CA ALA A 543 25.93 27.36 15.35
C ALA A 543 25.70 26.72 16.72
N ARG A 544 24.51 26.13 16.94
CA ARG A 544 24.18 25.49 18.23
C ARG A 544 23.24 24.31 18.04
N ARG A 545 23.40 23.30 18.90
CA ARG A 545 22.51 22.13 19.01
C ARG A 545 22.26 21.84 20.48
N VAL A 546 21.00 21.90 20.91
CA VAL A 546 20.58 21.67 22.32
C VAL A 546 19.51 20.60 22.37
N LEU A 547 19.69 19.59 23.22
CA LEU A 547 18.66 18.58 23.49
C LEU A 547 17.57 19.19 24.39
N LEU A 548 16.33 19.24 23.91
CA LEU A 548 15.19 19.86 24.61
C LEU A 548 14.51 18.93 25.61
N ASN A 549 14.63 17.61 25.44
CA ASN A 549 13.84 16.64 26.20
C ASN A 549 14.69 15.53 26.85
N ALA A 550 15.74 15.96 27.56
CA ALA A 550 16.57 15.05 28.34
C ALA A 550 15.71 14.25 29.35
N GLY A 551 15.86 12.93 29.34
CA GLY A 551 15.10 12.01 30.20
C GLY A 551 13.73 11.60 29.66
N SER A 552 13.29 12.12 28.51
CA SER A 552 12.05 11.66 27.86
C SER A 552 12.16 10.20 27.42
N GLY A 553 11.06 9.45 27.55
CA GLY A 553 10.90 8.14 26.91
C GLY A 553 10.58 8.23 25.41
N GLY A 554 10.50 9.43 24.85
CA GLY A 554 10.37 9.68 23.41
C GLY A 554 11.70 9.84 22.69
N SER A 555 11.64 9.91 21.36
CA SER A 555 12.82 10.26 20.57
C SER A 555 13.36 11.62 20.98
N LYS A 556 14.67 11.77 20.93
CA LYS A 556 15.37 13.03 21.24
C LYS A 556 14.86 14.15 20.34
N VAL A 557 14.59 15.31 20.92
CA VAL A 557 14.18 16.54 20.23
C VAL A 557 15.23 17.60 20.47
N TYR A 558 15.69 18.24 19.41
CA TYR A 558 16.75 19.24 19.47
C TYR A 558 16.25 20.61 19.02
N LEU A 559 16.71 21.65 19.69
CA LEU A 559 16.71 23.02 19.20
C LEU A 559 18.04 23.27 18.49
N LEU A 560 17.96 23.66 17.22
CA LEU A 560 19.11 23.94 16.38
C LEU A 560 19.13 25.41 16.04
N ASP A 561 20.28 26.07 16.18
CA ASP A 561 20.48 27.46 15.73
C ASP A 561 21.38 27.45 14.50
N LEU A 562 20.92 28.04 13.41
CA LEU A 562 21.61 28.15 12.14
C LEU A 562 21.93 29.61 11.86
N THR A 563 23.20 29.90 11.61
CA THR A 563 23.64 31.25 11.20
C THR A 563 23.34 31.44 9.71
N PRO A 564 22.56 32.47 9.36
CA PRO A 564 22.25 32.79 7.96
C PRO A 564 23.48 33.28 7.18
N PRO A 565 23.53 33.06 5.86
CA PRO A 565 24.39 33.86 4.98
C PRO A 565 23.91 35.32 4.99
N THR A 566 24.76 36.26 4.56
CA THR A 566 24.53 37.71 4.63
C THR A 566 23.25 38.20 3.92
N SER A 567 22.70 37.43 2.99
CA SER A 567 21.54 37.77 2.16
C SER A 567 20.25 37.05 2.53
N ALA A 568 20.23 36.22 3.58
CA ALA A 568 19.04 35.43 3.89
C ALA A 568 17.98 36.25 4.63
N HIS A 569 16.74 36.13 4.16
CA HIS A 569 15.56 36.71 4.77
C HIS A 569 14.51 35.62 4.98
N TRP A 570 13.83 35.64 6.13
CA TRP A 570 12.70 34.76 6.42
C TRP A 570 11.67 35.46 7.29
N GLN A 571 10.44 34.96 7.25
CA GLN A 571 9.31 35.48 8.01
C GLN A 571 8.75 34.39 8.93
N ALA A 572 7.99 34.78 9.94
CA ALA A 572 7.32 33.80 10.80
C ALA A 572 6.33 32.94 9.98
N GLY A 573 6.35 31.63 10.25
CA GLY A 573 5.56 30.64 9.51
C GLY A 573 6.25 30.08 8.27
N ASP A 574 7.38 30.65 7.82
CA ASP A 574 8.20 30.09 6.75
C ASP A 574 8.81 28.73 7.12
N LEU A 575 9.23 28.03 6.08
CA LEU A 575 9.84 26.71 6.17
C LEU A 575 11.27 26.78 5.62
N VAL A 576 12.08 25.76 5.91
CA VAL A 576 13.37 25.57 5.25
C VAL A 576 13.44 24.21 4.61
N GLU A 577 14.08 24.13 3.45
CA GLU A 577 14.56 22.84 2.98
C GLU A 577 16.05 22.70 3.18
N VAL A 578 16.41 21.53 3.68
CA VAL A 578 17.77 21.11 3.92
C VAL A 578 18.08 19.96 2.97
N THR A 579 19.20 20.03 2.25
CA THR A 579 19.74 18.87 1.54
C THR A 579 20.62 18.08 2.52
N PRO A 580 20.14 16.93 3.04
CA PRO A 580 20.95 16.16 3.97
C PRO A 580 22.04 15.41 3.22
N ARG A 581 23.10 15.05 3.95
CA ARG A 581 24.24 14.33 3.40
C ARG A 581 24.48 13.02 4.12
N HIS A 582 24.96 12.02 3.39
CA HIS A 582 25.56 10.85 4.01
C HIS A 582 26.91 11.21 4.64
N THR A 583 27.33 10.45 5.64
CA THR A 583 28.68 10.56 6.22
C THR A 583 29.58 9.49 5.64
N LEU A 584 30.89 9.69 5.73
CA LEU A 584 31.88 8.67 5.36
C LEU A 584 31.63 7.33 6.07
N ARG A 585 31.15 7.35 7.31
CA ARG A 585 30.78 6.14 8.06
C ARG A 585 29.71 5.29 7.38
N VAL A 586 28.86 5.89 6.53
CA VAL A 586 27.85 5.19 5.72
C VAL A 586 28.39 4.85 4.33
N ILE A 587 29.18 5.76 3.74
CA ILE A 587 29.70 5.64 2.38
C ILE A 587 30.80 4.56 2.29
N GLU A 588 31.69 4.47 3.27
CA GLU A 588 32.79 3.50 3.26
C GLU A 588 32.28 2.04 3.26
N PRO A 589 31.35 1.63 4.15
CA PRO A 589 30.72 0.30 4.04
C PRO A 589 29.96 0.09 2.74
N PHE A 590 29.34 1.13 2.19
CA PHE A 590 28.61 1.05 0.92
C PHE A 590 29.55 0.75 -0.25
N LEU A 591 30.71 1.39 -0.30
CA LEU A 591 31.73 1.17 -1.34
C LEU A 591 32.48 -0.15 -1.20
N ALA A 592 32.58 -0.70 0.02
CA ALA A 592 33.38 -1.89 0.33
C ALA A 592 32.96 -3.13 -0.49
N GLY A 593 33.75 -3.53 -1.49
CA GLY A 593 33.45 -4.70 -2.34
C GLY A 593 32.75 -4.37 -3.67
N LEU A 594 32.57 -3.08 -4.01
CA LEU A 594 32.13 -2.66 -5.35
C LEU A 594 33.25 -2.62 -6.40
N GLY A 595 34.51 -2.65 -5.96
CA GLY A 595 35.68 -2.60 -6.84
C GLY A 595 36.00 -1.21 -7.40
N VAL A 596 35.46 -0.15 -6.78
CA VAL A 596 35.70 1.26 -7.13
C VAL A 596 36.53 1.96 -6.06
N ASP A 597 37.45 2.82 -6.48
CA ASP A 597 38.26 3.64 -5.58
C ASP A 597 37.43 4.84 -5.06
N PRO A 598 37.26 5.00 -3.73
CA PRO A 598 36.58 6.17 -3.15
C PRO A 598 37.21 7.51 -3.53
N GLY A 599 38.51 7.53 -3.87
CA GLY A 599 39.24 8.71 -4.31
C GLY A 599 39.15 8.99 -5.82
N ALA A 600 38.46 8.15 -6.59
CA ALA A 600 38.30 8.37 -8.02
C ALA A 600 37.54 9.67 -8.30
N TRP A 601 38.05 10.48 -9.22
CA TRP A 601 37.39 11.71 -9.64
C TRP A 601 36.17 11.43 -10.51
N VAL A 602 35.07 12.10 -10.19
CA VAL A 602 33.80 12.03 -10.91
C VAL A 602 33.27 13.44 -11.17
N SER A 603 32.48 13.58 -12.23
CA SER A 603 31.76 14.79 -12.58
C SER A 603 30.34 14.75 -11.99
N VAL A 604 30.00 15.73 -11.16
CA VAL A 604 28.64 15.97 -10.65
C VAL A 604 28.25 17.41 -10.98
N ASP A 605 27.22 17.58 -11.80
CA ASP A 605 26.73 18.89 -12.24
C ASP A 605 27.83 19.80 -12.82
N GLY A 606 28.80 19.18 -13.51
CA GLY A 606 29.96 19.87 -14.11
C GLY A 606 31.13 20.15 -13.17
N LEU A 607 31.00 19.82 -11.88
CA LEU A 607 32.07 19.93 -10.88
C LEU A 607 32.82 18.61 -10.73
N GLN A 608 34.14 18.67 -10.58
CA GLN A 608 34.98 17.52 -10.31
C GLN A 608 35.12 17.34 -8.79
N GLU A 609 34.75 16.17 -8.29
CA GLU A 609 34.91 15.81 -6.87
C GLU A 609 35.24 14.32 -6.69
N PRO A 610 35.83 13.91 -5.56
CA PRO A 610 36.06 12.49 -5.26
C PRO A 610 34.74 11.71 -5.15
N LEU A 611 34.73 10.46 -5.58
CA LEU A 611 33.56 9.57 -5.54
C LEU A 611 32.90 9.52 -4.16
N ALA A 612 33.70 9.43 -3.09
CA ALA A 612 33.18 9.41 -1.73
C ALA A 612 32.37 10.67 -1.39
N GLN A 613 32.83 11.84 -1.85
CA GLN A 613 32.14 13.12 -1.66
C GLN A 613 30.88 13.19 -2.52
N ALA A 614 30.94 12.76 -3.79
CA ALA A 614 29.78 12.72 -4.67
C ALA A 614 28.63 11.87 -4.11
N LEU A 615 28.96 10.75 -3.47
CA LEU A 615 27.99 9.85 -2.85
C LEU A 615 27.29 10.45 -1.62
N GLU A 616 27.83 11.51 -1.00
CA GLU A 616 27.17 12.21 0.12
C GLU A 616 25.78 12.71 -0.28
N SER A 617 25.61 13.06 -1.56
CA SER A 617 24.40 13.65 -2.13
C SER A 617 23.50 12.64 -2.87
N ARG A 618 23.84 11.33 -2.87
CA ARG A 618 23.12 10.28 -3.61
C ARG A 618 22.36 9.34 -2.68
N GLN A 619 21.22 8.84 -3.14
CA GLN A 619 20.47 7.80 -2.43
C GLN A 619 21.24 6.48 -2.54
N LEU A 620 21.76 6.01 -1.41
CA LEU A 620 22.48 4.74 -1.36
C LEU A 620 21.47 3.57 -1.25
N PRO A 621 21.33 2.72 -2.28
CA PRO A 621 20.40 1.59 -2.23
C PRO A 621 20.91 0.52 -1.26
N HIS A 622 19.99 -0.13 -0.56
CA HIS A 622 20.34 -1.25 0.32
C HIS A 622 20.90 -2.46 -0.45
N SER A 623 20.40 -2.71 -1.68
CA SER A 623 20.95 -3.73 -2.58
C SER A 623 21.90 -3.08 -3.58
N ARG A 624 23.14 -3.56 -3.60
CA ARG A 624 24.24 -2.99 -4.41
C ARG A 624 24.80 -3.98 -5.44
N SER A 625 24.23 -5.17 -5.55
CA SER A 625 24.73 -6.23 -6.44
C SER A 625 24.78 -5.82 -7.92
N HIS A 626 23.78 -5.05 -8.36
CA HIS A 626 23.71 -4.49 -9.72
C HIS A 626 24.70 -3.34 -9.98
N LEU A 627 25.38 -2.85 -8.93
CA LEU A 627 26.38 -1.78 -9.01
C LEU A 627 27.81 -2.32 -9.03
N VAL A 628 28.00 -3.62 -8.78
CA VAL A 628 29.32 -4.27 -8.78
C VAL A 628 29.90 -4.25 -10.19
N GLY A 629 31.15 -3.79 -10.33
CA GLY A 629 31.84 -3.72 -11.62
C GLY A 629 31.55 -2.47 -12.46
N LEU A 630 30.69 -1.57 -11.98
CA LEU A 630 30.59 -0.23 -12.58
C LEU A 630 31.86 0.58 -12.29
N HIS A 631 32.27 1.41 -13.24
CA HIS A 631 33.29 2.43 -13.01
C HIS A 631 32.68 3.63 -12.26
N ALA A 632 33.52 4.44 -11.61
CA ALA A 632 33.09 5.48 -10.67
C ALA A 632 32.04 6.46 -11.23
N GLN A 633 32.20 6.92 -12.48
CA GLN A 633 31.23 7.84 -13.10
C GLN A 633 29.86 7.16 -13.33
N ALA A 634 29.82 5.97 -13.93
CA ALA A 634 28.57 5.24 -14.13
C ALA A 634 27.86 4.88 -12.82
N LEU A 635 28.61 4.65 -11.74
CA LEU A 635 28.03 4.46 -10.42
C LEU A 635 27.27 5.71 -9.97
N ILE A 636 27.85 6.90 -10.12
CA ILE A 636 27.18 8.16 -9.76
C ILE A 636 25.98 8.45 -10.66
N ASP A 637 26.12 8.26 -11.98
CA ASP A 637 25.06 8.52 -12.95
C ASP A 637 23.85 7.59 -12.76
N ALA A 638 24.07 6.38 -12.24
CA ALA A 638 23.02 5.41 -11.93
C ALA A 638 22.25 5.75 -10.64
N LEU A 639 22.79 6.59 -9.76
CA LEU A 639 22.23 6.87 -8.44
C LEU A 639 21.42 8.17 -8.41
N VAL A 640 20.21 8.06 -7.84
CA VAL A 640 19.29 9.20 -7.73
C VAL A 640 19.78 10.17 -6.64
N PRO A 641 19.71 11.50 -6.83
CA PRO A 641 19.98 12.47 -5.76
C PRO A 641 19.13 12.25 -4.51
N VAL A 642 19.67 12.59 -3.34
CA VAL A 642 18.92 12.62 -2.08
C VAL A 642 17.88 13.72 -2.13
N SER A 643 16.63 13.39 -1.83
CA SER A 643 15.54 14.37 -1.76
C SER A 643 15.75 15.37 -0.59
N VAL A 644 15.17 16.58 -0.68
CA VAL A 644 15.38 17.81 0.15
C VAL A 644 14.42 17.94 1.34
N ARG A 645 14.82 18.08 2.63
CA ARG A 645 13.92 17.92 3.82
C ARG A 645 13.38 19.26 4.29
N GLU A 646 12.06 19.36 4.38
CA GLU A 646 11.32 20.51 4.90
C GLU A 646 11.29 20.51 6.44
N TYR A 647 11.45 21.69 7.05
CA TYR A 647 11.32 21.94 8.48
C TYR A 647 10.69 23.31 8.74
N SER A 648 9.74 23.41 9.67
CA SER A 648 9.16 24.70 10.05
C SER A 648 10.15 25.53 10.86
N ILE A 649 10.26 26.82 10.50
CA ILE A 649 11.11 27.77 11.21
C ILE A 649 10.50 28.07 12.59
N ALA A 650 11.33 28.08 13.62
CA ALA A 650 10.95 28.31 15.01
C ALA A 650 11.31 29.71 15.54
N SER A 651 11.97 30.55 14.73
CA SER A 651 12.44 31.89 15.09
C SER A 651 11.95 32.97 14.13
N ILE A 652 12.20 34.23 14.47
CA ILE A 652 12.05 35.39 13.59
C ILE A 652 13.42 35.95 13.22
N ALA A 653 13.51 36.72 12.13
CA ALA A 653 14.78 37.31 11.68
C ALA A 653 15.48 38.14 12.77
N GLN A 654 14.70 38.80 13.64
CA GLN A 654 15.19 39.60 14.77
C GLN A 654 15.93 38.78 15.84
N ASP A 655 15.77 37.45 15.88
CA ASP A 655 16.53 36.58 16.77
C ASP A 655 18.01 36.45 16.36
N GLY A 656 18.39 36.95 15.17
CA GLY A 656 19.76 36.90 14.64
C GLY A 656 20.22 35.52 14.16
N CYS A 657 19.40 34.49 14.36
CA CYS A 657 19.64 33.13 13.89
C CYS A 657 18.33 32.42 13.52
N LEU A 658 18.41 31.47 12.59
CA LEU A 658 17.28 30.62 12.21
C LEU A 658 17.23 29.41 13.15
N GLN A 659 16.11 29.22 13.84
CA GLN A 659 15.95 28.13 14.80
C GLN A 659 15.05 27.03 14.24
N LEU A 660 15.39 25.76 14.48
CA LEU A 660 14.57 24.60 14.15
C LEU A 660 14.33 23.74 15.39
N ILE A 661 13.13 23.15 15.52
CA ILE A 661 12.82 22.14 16.54
C ILE A 661 12.69 20.79 15.84
N VAL A 662 13.71 19.95 15.94
CA VAL A 662 13.82 18.71 15.16
C VAL A 662 13.75 17.49 16.07
N ARG A 663 12.78 16.62 15.84
CA ARG A 663 12.73 15.28 16.45
C ARG A 663 13.62 14.34 15.65
N GLN A 664 14.51 13.65 16.34
CA GLN A 664 15.38 12.64 15.77
C GLN A 664 14.53 11.40 15.40
N GLU A 665 14.54 11.04 14.12
CA GLU A 665 13.88 9.82 13.63
C GLU A 665 14.87 8.68 13.80
N VAL A 666 14.44 7.60 14.43
CA VAL A 666 15.23 6.39 14.63
C VAL A 666 14.52 5.25 13.92
N HIS A 667 15.19 4.62 12.96
CA HIS A 667 14.71 3.46 12.25
C HIS A 667 14.77 2.21 13.14
N ALA A 668 14.06 1.15 12.73
CA ALA A 668 13.98 -0.07 13.51
C ALA A 668 15.34 -0.78 13.70
N ASP A 669 16.28 -0.55 12.79
CA ASP A 669 17.66 -1.04 12.86
C ASP A 669 18.57 -0.19 13.77
N GLY A 670 18.01 0.82 14.44
CA GLY A 670 18.74 1.76 15.28
C GLY A 670 19.46 2.87 14.51
N SER A 671 19.43 2.86 13.17
CA SER A 671 19.99 3.93 12.36
C SER A 671 19.14 5.19 12.43
N LEU A 672 19.77 6.34 12.21
CA LEU A 672 19.07 7.63 12.21
C LEU A 672 18.50 7.92 10.83
N GLY A 673 17.32 8.54 10.80
CA GLY A 673 16.74 9.04 9.54
C GLY A 673 17.66 10.08 8.91
N LEU A 674 17.95 9.95 7.60
CA LEU A 674 18.98 10.75 6.91
C LEU A 674 18.87 12.26 7.16
N GLY A 675 17.66 12.81 7.17
CA GLY A 675 17.41 14.23 7.43
C GLY A 675 17.65 14.67 8.87
N SER A 676 16.87 14.11 9.80
CA SER A 676 16.94 14.47 11.21
C SER A 676 18.25 14.02 11.83
N GLY A 677 18.79 12.85 11.47
CA GLY A 677 20.12 12.39 11.85
C GLY A 677 21.24 13.29 11.36
N TRP A 678 21.18 13.79 10.12
CA TRP A 678 22.14 14.78 9.62
C TRP A 678 22.19 16.02 10.51
N LEU A 679 21.03 16.59 10.83
CA LEU A 679 20.92 17.83 11.61
C LEU A 679 21.16 17.67 13.13
N THR A 680 20.91 16.48 13.68
CA THR A 680 20.93 16.24 15.14
C THR A 680 22.13 15.44 15.62
N GLU A 681 22.83 14.74 14.73
CA GLU A 681 23.98 13.90 15.08
C GLU A 681 25.18 14.23 14.18
N HIS A 682 25.02 14.12 12.86
CA HIS A 682 26.16 13.97 11.95
C HIS A 682 26.84 15.27 11.52
N CYS A 683 26.09 16.35 11.26
CA CYS A 683 26.68 17.65 10.98
C CYS A 683 27.36 18.16 12.25
N ALA A 684 28.63 18.54 12.18
CA ALA A 684 29.31 19.12 13.34
C ALA A 684 28.74 20.53 13.65
N VAL A 685 28.77 20.93 14.92
CA VAL A 685 28.57 22.34 15.25
C VAL A 685 29.73 23.14 14.64
N GLY A 686 29.41 24.23 13.92
CA GLY A 686 30.31 24.96 13.02
C GLY A 686 30.34 24.42 11.58
N GLY A 687 29.66 23.30 11.30
CA GLY A 687 29.58 22.70 9.97
C GLY A 687 28.60 23.40 9.04
N ALA A 688 28.85 23.27 7.73
CA ALA A 688 27.99 23.80 6.69
C ALA A 688 26.75 22.93 6.47
N VAL A 689 25.60 23.57 6.32
CA VAL A 689 24.29 22.96 6.05
C VAL A 689 23.75 23.61 4.78
N SER A 690 23.58 22.80 3.74
CA SER A 690 22.97 23.23 2.47
C SER A 690 21.48 23.44 2.69
N LEU A 691 21.06 24.70 2.76
CA LEU A 691 19.72 25.10 3.17
C LEU A 691 19.19 26.22 2.28
N ARG A 692 17.87 26.20 2.05
CA ARG A 692 17.10 27.30 1.47
C ARG A 692 15.94 27.65 2.39
N VAL A 693 15.57 28.92 2.41
CA VAL A 693 14.28 29.35 2.97
C VAL A 693 13.20 29.13 1.92
N ARG A 694 12.06 28.62 2.35
CA ARG A 694 10.79 28.70 1.63
C ARG A 694 9.87 29.68 2.29
N ARG A 695 9.24 30.47 1.42
CA ARG A 695 8.01 31.15 1.77
C ARG A 695 6.78 30.22 1.96
N ASN A 696 6.20 30.21 3.14
CA ASN A 696 4.95 29.50 3.42
C ASN A 696 3.78 30.48 3.68
N SER A 697 3.36 31.19 2.63
CA SER A 697 2.34 32.24 2.69
C SER A 697 1.00 31.78 3.30
N SER A 698 0.63 30.51 3.09
CA SER A 698 -0.55 29.88 3.70
C SER A 698 -0.48 29.72 5.22
N PHE A 699 0.67 29.98 5.84
CA PHE A 699 0.89 29.89 7.28
C PHE A 699 1.55 31.14 7.89
N HIS A 700 1.62 32.25 7.14
CA HIS A 700 2.02 33.56 7.66
C HIS A 700 0.96 34.16 8.57
N LEU A 701 1.31 35.18 9.33
CA LEU A 701 0.34 35.94 10.13
C LEU A 701 -0.76 36.58 9.26
N PRO A 702 -1.95 36.86 9.82
CA PRO A 702 -2.94 37.69 9.16
C PRO A 702 -2.39 39.12 8.98
N ALA A 703 -2.84 39.82 7.94
CA ALA A 703 -2.42 41.22 7.70
C ALA A 703 -2.93 42.14 8.83
N GLU A 704 -4.17 41.94 9.25
CA GLU A 704 -4.79 42.66 10.35
C GLU A 704 -4.42 42.03 11.71
N PRO A 705 -4.30 42.84 12.79
CA PRO A 705 -3.92 42.39 14.13
C PRO A 705 -5.08 41.68 14.87
N VAL A 706 -5.66 40.64 14.26
CA VAL A 706 -6.75 39.84 14.84
C VAL A 706 -6.23 38.90 15.94
N PRO A 707 -7.08 38.44 16.88
CA PRO A 707 -6.69 37.42 17.88
C PRO A 707 -6.18 36.12 17.22
N LEU A 708 -5.24 35.42 17.84
CA LEU A 708 -4.77 34.11 17.35
C LEU A 708 -5.02 32.96 18.32
N ILE A 709 -5.54 31.86 17.77
CA ILE A 709 -5.61 30.55 18.42
C ILE A 709 -4.63 29.62 17.72
N LEU A 710 -3.62 29.16 18.44
CA LEU A 710 -2.51 28.36 17.94
C LEU A 710 -2.60 26.97 18.55
N LEU A 711 -2.65 25.92 17.73
CA LEU A 711 -2.77 24.53 18.16
C LEU A 711 -1.62 23.70 17.62
N GLY A 712 -0.87 23.06 18.50
CA GLY A 712 0.22 22.21 18.05
C GLY A 712 0.63 21.13 19.02
N ASN A 713 1.24 20.09 18.47
CA ASN A 713 1.81 18.99 19.25
C ASN A 713 3.26 18.73 18.87
N GLY A 714 4.07 18.37 19.87
CA GLY A 714 5.45 17.99 19.67
C GLY A 714 6.27 19.08 18.94
N THR A 715 6.93 18.69 17.84
CA THR A 715 7.73 19.60 17.02
C THR A 715 6.88 20.62 16.24
N GLY A 716 5.56 20.46 16.20
CA GLY A 716 4.62 21.46 15.68
C GLY A 716 4.70 22.81 16.42
N LEU A 717 5.31 22.83 17.61
CA LEU A 717 5.62 24.10 18.30
C LEU A 717 6.51 25.01 17.46
N ALA A 718 7.33 24.50 16.54
CA ALA A 718 8.25 25.31 15.73
C ALA A 718 7.51 26.44 14.98
N GLY A 719 6.61 26.09 14.05
CA GLY A 719 5.86 27.08 13.28
C GLY A 719 5.09 28.06 14.17
N LEU A 720 4.40 27.55 15.20
CA LEU A 720 3.61 28.38 16.12
C LEU A 720 4.46 29.34 16.96
N ARG A 721 5.65 28.89 17.39
CA ARG A 721 6.60 29.70 18.15
C ARG A 721 7.10 30.88 17.33
N SER A 722 7.39 30.70 16.04
CA SER A 722 7.78 31.80 15.16
C SER A 722 6.65 32.85 15.03
N LEU A 723 5.39 32.39 14.89
CA LEU A 723 4.22 33.27 14.81
C LEU A 723 3.99 34.04 16.11
N LEU A 724 4.10 33.37 17.26
CA LEU A 724 4.02 34.02 18.57
C LEU A 724 5.10 35.08 18.74
N LYS A 725 6.36 34.77 18.44
CA LYS A 725 7.47 35.73 18.50
C LYS A 725 7.20 36.97 17.65
N ALA A 726 6.78 36.78 16.40
CA ALA A 726 6.48 37.89 15.50
C ALA A 726 5.34 38.78 16.04
N ARG A 727 4.27 38.18 16.57
CA ARG A 727 3.15 38.93 17.16
C ARG A 727 3.54 39.70 18.40
N ILE A 728 4.32 39.08 19.28
CA ILE A 728 4.81 39.72 20.50
C ILE A 728 5.73 40.89 20.16
N ALA A 729 6.60 40.74 19.16
CA ALA A 729 7.43 41.82 18.65
C ALA A 729 6.60 42.97 18.03
N GLN A 730 5.41 42.66 17.50
CA GLN A 730 4.43 43.65 17.01
C GLN A 730 3.53 44.22 18.13
N GLY A 731 3.77 43.86 19.40
CA GLY A 731 2.98 44.33 20.54
C GLY A 731 1.60 43.67 20.70
N GLN A 732 1.31 42.61 19.96
CA GLN A 732 0.01 41.93 20.00
C GLN A 732 -0.04 40.91 21.14
N VAL A 733 -1.06 41.01 21.99
CA VAL A 733 -1.17 40.25 23.26
C VAL A 733 -2.26 39.18 23.26
N ARG A 734 -3.28 39.30 22.39
CA ARG A 734 -4.43 38.39 22.31
C ARG A 734 -4.05 37.08 21.58
N ASN A 735 -3.26 36.27 22.28
CA ASN A 735 -2.68 35.03 21.79
C ASN A 735 -3.11 33.87 22.71
N TRP A 736 -3.60 32.80 22.12
CA TRP A 736 -3.95 31.56 22.82
C TRP A 736 -3.17 30.40 22.20
N LEU A 737 -2.38 29.71 23.01
CA LEU A 737 -1.66 28.50 22.60
C LEU A 737 -2.26 27.27 23.29
N LEU A 738 -2.61 26.26 22.51
CA LEU A 738 -2.85 24.91 22.98
C LEU A 738 -1.70 24.01 22.52
N PHE A 739 -0.92 23.51 23.48
CA PHE A 739 0.28 22.70 23.19
C PHE A 739 0.20 21.31 23.83
N GLY A 740 0.57 20.27 23.08
CA GLY A 740 0.56 18.90 23.59
C GLY A 740 1.84 18.09 23.36
N GLU A 741 2.18 17.25 24.35
CA GLU A 741 3.29 16.29 24.28
C GLU A 741 3.05 15.05 25.16
N ARG A 742 4.09 14.24 25.39
CA ARG A 742 4.09 13.06 26.23
C ARG A 742 4.07 13.44 27.71
N ASN A 743 5.17 14.00 28.21
CA ASN A 743 5.34 14.25 29.64
C ASN A 743 5.73 15.70 29.92
N ARG A 744 5.09 16.33 30.92
CA ARG A 744 5.42 17.72 31.28
C ARG A 744 6.86 17.91 31.71
N ALA A 745 7.39 16.94 32.48
CA ALA A 745 8.72 17.03 33.08
C ALA A 745 9.85 17.06 32.03
N HIS A 746 9.65 16.42 30.88
CA HIS A 746 10.70 16.23 29.88
C HIS A 746 10.36 16.87 28.53
N ASP A 747 9.10 16.90 28.14
CA ASP A 747 8.69 17.24 26.77
C ASP A 747 7.97 18.60 26.66
N PHE A 748 7.97 19.40 27.72
CA PHE A 748 7.49 20.79 27.65
C PHE A 748 8.55 21.71 27.03
N TYR A 749 8.70 21.61 25.71
CA TYR A 749 9.68 22.37 24.94
C TYR A 749 9.51 23.88 25.13
N CYS A 750 10.63 24.60 25.23
CA CYS A 750 10.67 26.05 25.40
C CYS A 750 9.80 26.56 26.58
N SER A 751 9.61 25.75 27.62
CA SER A 751 8.68 26.06 28.73
C SER A 751 8.97 27.39 29.43
N ALA A 752 10.24 27.72 29.67
CA ALA A 752 10.62 28.99 30.31
C ALA A 752 10.18 30.21 29.48
N GLU A 753 10.31 30.14 28.16
CA GLU A 753 9.90 31.21 27.24
C GLU A 753 8.37 31.33 27.19
N LEU A 754 7.66 30.22 27.02
CA LEU A 754 6.19 30.20 26.97
C LEU A 754 5.56 30.67 28.30
N GLN A 755 6.11 30.25 29.44
CA GLN A 755 5.68 30.72 30.75
C GLN A 755 6.01 32.19 30.97
N GLY A 756 7.17 32.66 30.51
CA GLY A 756 7.54 34.06 30.53
C GLY A 756 6.55 34.93 29.74
N TRP A 757 6.15 34.50 28.54
CA TRP A 757 5.13 35.21 27.76
C TRP A 757 3.75 35.21 28.43
N LEU A 758 3.37 34.11 29.10
CA LEU A 758 2.13 34.04 29.86
C LEU A 758 2.15 35.02 31.05
N GLN A 759 3.24 35.06 31.82
CA GLN A 759 3.40 35.94 32.97
C GLN A 759 3.46 37.42 32.58
N ALA A 760 4.10 37.74 31.44
CA ALA A 760 4.18 39.10 30.91
C ALA A 760 2.89 39.57 30.21
N GLY A 761 1.87 38.72 30.08
CA GLY A 761 0.60 39.04 29.40
C GLY A 761 0.69 39.04 27.87
N HIS A 762 1.82 38.64 27.29
CA HIS A 762 2.00 38.49 25.85
C HIS A 762 1.29 37.25 25.28
N LEU A 763 1.13 36.21 26.09
CA LEU A 763 0.30 35.05 25.81
C LEU A 763 -0.89 35.10 26.77
N THR A 764 -2.09 35.38 26.25
CA THR A 764 -3.28 35.51 27.09
C THR A 764 -3.68 34.18 27.72
N ARG A 765 -3.52 33.08 26.99
CA ARG A 765 -3.94 31.76 27.44
C ARG A 765 -3.00 30.67 26.94
N LEU A 766 -2.70 29.71 27.82
CA LEU A 766 -1.88 28.54 27.53
C LEU A 766 -2.56 27.27 28.08
N ASP A 767 -3.05 26.41 27.20
CA ASP A 767 -3.57 25.09 27.58
C ASP A 767 -2.58 23.99 27.21
N LEU A 768 -2.27 23.13 28.18
CA LEU A 768 -1.29 22.07 28.03
C LEU A 768 -1.96 20.69 28.07
N ALA A 769 -1.56 19.83 27.13
CA ALA A 769 -2.06 18.46 27.00
C ALA A 769 -0.90 17.46 27.03
N PHE A 770 -0.65 16.85 28.19
CA PHE A 770 0.38 15.82 28.34
C PHE A 770 -0.28 14.44 28.36
N SER A 771 0.01 13.64 27.33
CA SER A 771 -0.67 12.37 27.08
C SER A 771 -0.21 11.22 27.98
N ARG A 772 0.85 11.40 28.79
CA ARG A 772 1.51 10.36 29.58
C ARG A 772 1.70 10.69 31.06
N ASP A 773 1.23 11.85 31.53
CA ASP A 773 1.33 12.24 32.94
C ASP A 773 0.23 11.60 33.82
N GLN A 774 -0.79 11.03 33.18
CA GLN A 774 -1.91 10.35 33.82
C GLN A 774 -2.36 9.13 33.00
N ALA A 775 -3.26 8.32 33.56
CA ALA A 775 -3.75 7.10 32.91
C ALA A 775 -4.54 7.37 31.62
N GLU A 776 -5.37 8.41 31.62
CA GLU A 776 -6.14 8.84 30.45
C GLU A 776 -5.32 9.75 29.54
N LYS A 777 -5.34 9.49 28.23
CA LYS A 777 -4.59 10.30 27.28
C LYS A 777 -5.34 11.60 26.98
N ILE A 778 -4.74 12.72 27.36
CA ILE A 778 -5.25 14.06 27.05
C ILE A 778 -4.48 14.62 25.86
N TYR A 779 -5.18 15.02 24.81
CA TYR A 779 -4.60 15.67 23.63
C TYR A 779 -5.11 17.11 23.44
N VAL A 780 -4.52 17.82 22.49
CA VAL A 780 -4.85 19.22 22.19
C VAL A 780 -6.32 19.38 21.76
N GLN A 781 -6.85 18.46 20.95
CA GLN A 781 -8.26 18.50 20.56
C GLN A 781 -9.22 18.30 21.74
N ASP A 782 -8.79 17.61 22.80
CA ASP A 782 -9.61 17.44 24.00
C ASP A 782 -9.66 18.74 24.79
N ARG A 783 -8.51 19.42 24.95
CA ARG A 783 -8.45 20.77 25.52
C ARG A 783 -9.27 21.79 24.72
N LEU A 784 -9.23 21.69 23.39
CA LEU A 784 -10.05 22.55 22.53
C LEU A 784 -11.54 22.30 22.75
N ARG A 785 -11.95 21.04 22.90
CA ARG A 785 -13.35 20.66 23.17
C ARG A 785 -13.80 21.14 24.55
N GLU A 786 -12.95 20.99 25.58
CA GLU A 786 -13.19 21.55 26.93
C GLU A 786 -13.36 23.07 26.88
N ALA A 787 -12.67 23.75 25.95
CA ALA A 787 -12.71 25.19 25.78
C ALA A 787 -13.65 25.65 24.65
N ALA A 788 -14.66 24.86 24.29
CA ALA A 788 -15.55 25.15 23.15
C ALA A 788 -16.27 26.50 23.25
N ASP A 789 -16.70 26.91 24.44
CA ASP A 789 -17.38 28.20 24.63
C ASP A 789 -16.42 29.38 24.47
N GLU A 790 -15.21 29.26 25.03
CA GLU A 790 -14.15 30.26 24.82
C GLU A 790 -13.74 30.34 23.34
N LEU A 791 -13.64 29.19 22.65
CA LEU A 791 -13.36 29.14 21.23
C LEU A 791 -14.37 29.97 20.42
N ARG A 792 -15.67 29.88 20.74
CA ARG A 792 -16.71 30.68 20.08
C ARG A 792 -16.49 32.18 20.32
N VAL A 793 -16.24 32.57 21.57
CA VAL A 793 -15.97 33.98 21.93
C VAL A 793 -14.78 34.53 21.12
N TRP A 794 -13.67 33.80 21.04
CA TRP A 794 -12.52 34.25 20.25
C TRP A 794 -12.84 34.35 18.76
N LEU A 795 -13.62 33.42 18.21
CA LEU A 795 -14.01 33.46 16.79
C LEU A 795 -14.96 34.61 16.48
N ASP A 796 -15.87 34.93 17.40
CA ASP A 796 -16.76 36.10 17.31
C ASP A 796 -15.95 37.41 17.39
N GLU A 797 -14.83 37.44 18.12
CA GLU A 797 -13.84 38.54 18.13
C GLU A 797 -12.98 38.61 16.84
N GLY A 798 -13.23 37.75 15.85
CA GLY A 798 -12.48 37.76 14.59
C GLY A 798 -11.20 36.90 14.60
N ALA A 799 -11.02 36.01 15.60
CA ALA A 799 -9.79 35.22 15.71
C ALA A 799 -9.48 34.39 14.45
N ALA A 800 -8.18 34.18 14.21
CA ALA A 800 -7.68 33.20 13.25
C ALA A 800 -7.05 31.99 13.96
N ILE A 801 -7.30 30.81 13.42
CA ILE A 801 -6.84 29.51 13.92
C ILE A 801 -5.64 29.04 13.10
N TYR A 802 -4.56 28.67 13.78
CA TYR A 802 -3.33 28.13 13.21
C TYR A 802 -3.03 26.76 13.79
N ILE A 803 -2.82 25.77 12.93
CA ILE A 803 -2.49 24.41 13.34
C ILE A 803 -1.12 24.01 12.80
N CYS A 804 -0.23 23.54 13.68
CA CYS A 804 1.05 22.97 13.26
C CYS A 804 1.38 21.67 14.00
N GLY A 805 1.82 20.65 13.26
CA GLY A 805 2.19 19.34 13.84
C GLY A 805 1.68 18.16 13.02
N SER A 806 1.26 17.09 13.68
CA SER A 806 0.97 15.82 12.99
C SER A 806 -0.33 15.89 12.18
N LEU A 807 -0.25 15.62 10.87
CA LEU A 807 -1.44 15.54 10.00
C LEU A 807 -2.36 14.38 10.42
N LEU A 808 -1.75 13.24 10.73
CA LEU A 808 -2.45 12.08 11.28
C LEU A 808 -2.50 12.21 12.80
N GLY A 809 -3.70 12.25 13.37
CA GLY A 809 -3.92 12.47 14.79
C GLY A 809 -4.41 13.88 15.09
N MET A 810 -3.49 14.80 15.40
CA MET A 810 -3.83 16.13 15.93
C MET A 810 -4.67 16.97 14.96
N ALA A 811 -4.20 17.19 13.72
CA ALA A 811 -4.92 18.05 12.79
C ALA A 811 -6.33 17.52 12.46
N ALA A 812 -6.45 16.21 12.22
CA ALA A 812 -7.74 15.57 11.96
C ALA A 812 -8.67 15.60 13.19
N GLY A 813 -8.12 15.47 14.40
CA GLY A 813 -8.88 15.58 15.64
C GLY A 813 -9.39 17.01 15.89
N VAL A 814 -8.57 18.01 15.58
CA VAL A 814 -8.99 19.42 15.65
C VAL A 814 -10.05 19.72 14.58
N ASP A 815 -9.87 19.28 13.33
CA ASP A 815 -10.88 19.41 12.27
C ASP A 815 -12.23 18.84 12.73
N GLN A 816 -12.21 17.66 13.37
CA GLN A 816 -13.43 17.05 13.90
C GLN A 816 -14.07 17.91 14.99
N VAL A 817 -13.29 18.38 15.97
CA VAL A 817 -13.81 19.23 17.06
C VAL A 817 -14.37 20.54 16.53
N LEU A 818 -13.70 21.19 15.56
CA LEU A 818 -14.20 22.42 14.95
C LEU A 818 -15.55 22.19 14.25
N ASN A 819 -15.69 21.09 13.50
CA ASN A 819 -16.96 20.75 12.84
C ASN A 819 -18.06 20.40 13.86
N GLU A 820 -17.73 19.72 14.95
CA GLU A 820 -18.66 19.41 16.04
C GLU A 820 -19.13 20.68 16.77
N VAL A 821 -18.23 21.65 17.00
CA VAL A 821 -18.49 22.85 17.81
C VAL A 821 -19.14 23.98 16.99
N LEU A 822 -18.76 24.14 15.72
CA LEU A 822 -19.13 25.28 14.87
C LEU A 822 -20.06 24.88 13.70
N GLY A 823 -20.04 23.62 13.28
CA GLY A 823 -20.71 23.15 12.05
C GLY A 823 -19.85 23.30 10.79
N GLU A 824 -20.08 22.44 9.80
CA GLU A 824 -19.27 22.37 8.57
C GLU A 824 -19.27 23.65 7.74
N GLN A 825 -20.39 24.38 7.74
CA GLN A 825 -20.52 25.64 7.01
C GLN A 825 -19.62 26.73 7.59
N ALA A 826 -19.68 26.96 8.91
CA ALA A 826 -18.86 27.96 9.58
C ALA A 826 -17.35 27.64 9.46
N VAL A 827 -16.98 26.36 9.55
CA VAL A 827 -15.59 25.94 9.31
C VAL A 827 -15.16 26.23 7.87
N SER A 828 -16.03 26.00 6.90
CA SER A 828 -15.76 26.33 5.49
C SER A 828 -15.60 27.83 5.27
N GLU A 829 -16.41 28.65 5.93
CA GLU A 829 -16.31 30.12 5.91
C GLU A 829 -14.97 30.59 6.49
N LEU A 830 -14.52 30.03 7.62
CA LEU A 830 -13.20 30.32 8.19
C LEU A 830 -12.04 29.98 7.25
N ILE A 831 -12.12 28.86 6.52
CA ILE A 831 -11.13 28.49 5.50
C ILE A 831 -11.15 29.52 4.37
N GLU A 832 -12.34 29.87 3.90
CA GLU A 832 -12.52 30.83 2.82
C GLU A 832 -12.02 32.22 3.17
N GLU A 833 -12.18 32.67 4.41
CA GLU A 833 -11.67 33.95 4.91
C GLU A 833 -10.16 33.92 5.19
N GLY A 834 -9.52 32.75 5.02
CA GLY A 834 -8.11 32.57 5.36
C GLY A 834 -7.84 32.70 6.86
N ARG A 835 -8.87 32.53 7.70
CA ARG A 835 -8.82 32.54 9.16
C ARG A 835 -8.60 31.15 9.74
N TYR A 836 -8.62 30.10 8.93
CA TYR A 836 -8.17 28.76 9.34
C TYR A 836 -6.98 28.30 8.50
N ARG A 837 -5.78 28.25 9.11
CA ARG A 837 -4.49 27.97 8.46
C ARG A 837 -3.79 26.76 9.06
N ARG A 838 -3.09 25.98 8.23
CA ARG A 838 -2.50 24.69 8.63
C ARG A 838 -1.10 24.48 8.03
N ASP A 839 -0.15 24.07 8.88
CA ASP A 839 1.18 23.58 8.54
C ASP A 839 1.39 22.19 9.15
N VAL A 840 0.89 21.16 8.47
CA VAL A 840 0.74 19.81 9.03
C VAL A 840 1.53 18.79 8.21
N TYR A 841 2.38 18.01 8.88
CA TYR A 841 3.27 17.04 8.24
C TYR A 841 2.84 15.59 8.31
#